data_AF-A0A1S8LWT9-F1
#
_entry.id   AF-A0A1S8LWT9-F1
#
_cell.length_a   1.000
_cell.length_b   1.000
_cell.length_c   1.000
_cell.angle_alpha   90.00
_cell.angle_beta   90.00
_cell.angle_gamma   90.00
#
_symmetry.space_group_name_H-M   'P 1'
#
loop_
_entity.id
_entity.type
_entity.pdbx_description
1 polymer ?
#
loop_
_entity_poly.entity_id
_entity_poly.type
_entity_poly.pdbx_seq_one_letter_code
_entity_poly.pdbx_strand_id
1 'polypeptide(L)'
;MRRLKSKLLFTTLACFVSFSIFTSTNSYKADTTDTNTVGVTYDAHVQNIGWQNPWSKDGEEAGTDGKALRVEAMKLNLTNAPAGAKITYQAHVQNIGWQASAADGEEAGTDGKALRIEAFKIKLQNAPDYSVMYQAHVQNVGWQPWVTDGAVAGTVGKSLRVEAIRVKIVKRVHLDSISLNKSQTNLKVGETDSLSTVLSPTDATDKNVIWTSSDPSKVSVDENGNIAALAEGTASITAISDDNQKSASCAVTVNKADPKLQYQTHVENIGWQLPVNDGEEAGTDGQALRVEAFKIKLLNAPQDAKICYQAHVQNIGWQDCVYNGEESGTDGKALRVEAVKIKLMNMPGYSVEYQAHVQNVGWQPWVKDGEEAGTDGRALRIEALRIKLVKVVPVDSISLDKNSLTLNAGDTTSLTANVQPDSASNKNVTWTSSDPSKVSVDSTGRISALAVGTANITATTQDGNKTATCSVTVNENPSNIVTFKDANLEKEVRKCVNKPTGTLYKNDVTGIMDLDLEAKNITYLDGIENLIKLQNLNLSNNTVSDISALKNLTSLNTLKLNSNPITDVSALSNLTNLSELDLNDSKTTNFNSLKGLTALQNLTLLNNNISDISFLSSLTKLNYLYLNDNKITDISALNNLTNLTNLSLSNNAISNLESLNKLTSLSSLNLVNNKITDISALNTLNNLQFLSLDKNTISDITAINKLDNLRFLNLSGNTTLSDISPLKGLAKIMSVNLDSTGITDLTPLKDLNTLTNISLNSTNILTVAPLDGLSNLTELSIINDTVLDSGSVAEFKKAVPHCSVTTSY
;
A
#
# COMPACT_ATOMS: atom_id res chain seq x y z
N MET A 1 -12.63 19.10 -31.95
CA MET A 1 -12.55 19.33 -30.50
C MET A 1 -11.24 18.76 -29.97
N ARG A 2 -10.53 19.56 -29.15
CA ARG A 2 -9.30 19.30 -28.38
C ARG A 2 -7.95 19.20 -29.13
N ARG A 3 -7.26 20.34 -29.08
CA ARG A 3 -5.84 20.62 -29.37
C ARG A 3 -4.94 20.29 -28.17
N LEU A 4 -3.65 20.13 -28.49
CA LEU A 4 -2.47 19.96 -27.65
C LEU A 4 -2.37 20.96 -26.47
N LYS A 5 -1.82 20.48 -25.35
CA LYS A 5 -1.26 21.29 -24.25
C LYS A 5 0.27 21.19 -24.28
N SER A 6 0.96 22.29 -24.54
CA SER A 6 2.35 22.51 -24.13
C SER A 6 2.36 23.66 -23.13
N LYS A 7 2.75 23.38 -21.88
CA LYS A 7 3.00 24.38 -20.85
C LYS A 7 4.37 25.00 -21.11
N LEU A 8 4.40 26.27 -21.51
CA LEU A 8 5.58 27.13 -21.45
C LEU A 8 5.56 27.82 -20.08
N LEU A 9 6.56 27.56 -19.24
CA LEU A 9 6.76 28.28 -17.99
C LEU A 9 7.40 29.63 -18.32
N PHE A 10 6.61 30.71 -18.26
CA PHE A 10 7.11 32.08 -18.20
C PHE A 10 7.41 32.42 -16.73
N THR A 11 8.68 32.59 -16.38
CA THR A 11 9.07 33.24 -15.12
C THR A 11 9.02 34.75 -15.32
N THR A 12 7.98 35.35 -14.77
CA THR A 12 7.74 36.79 -14.63
C THR A 12 8.79 37.43 -13.71
N LEU A 13 9.71 38.22 -14.27
CA LEU A 13 10.51 39.16 -13.49
C LEU A 13 9.75 40.49 -13.45
N ALA A 14 9.09 40.74 -12.32
CA ALA A 14 8.34 41.96 -12.06
C ALA A 14 9.31 43.13 -11.86
N CYS A 15 9.60 43.88 -12.94
CA CYS A 15 10.17 45.22 -12.82
C CYS A 15 9.13 46.17 -12.23
N PHE A 16 9.22 46.44 -10.93
CA PHE A 16 8.57 47.57 -10.30
C PHE A 16 9.16 48.87 -10.89
N VAL A 17 8.46 49.44 -11.88
CA VAL A 17 8.68 50.82 -12.30
C VAL A 17 7.90 51.69 -11.31
N SER A 18 8.56 52.12 -10.23
CA SER A 18 8.05 53.17 -9.37
C SER A 18 8.15 54.50 -10.14
N PHE A 19 7.01 54.94 -10.67
CA PHE A 19 6.84 56.28 -11.24
C PHE A 19 6.77 57.29 -10.09
N SER A 20 7.93 57.68 -9.57
CA SER A 20 8.03 58.78 -8.61
C SER A 20 8.12 60.08 -9.39
N ILE A 21 6.98 60.75 -9.53
CA ILE A 21 6.91 62.15 -9.94
C ILE A 21 7.57 62.96 -8.82
N PHE A 22 8.85 63.29 -8.97
CA PHE A 22 9.50 64.34 -8.20
C PHE A 22 9.49 65.62 -9.03
N THR A 23 8.48 66.45 -8.79
CA THR A 23 8.58 67.89 -9.07
C THR A 23 9.55 68.50 -8.07
N SER A 24 10.85 68.50 -8.38
CA SER A 24 11.80 69.35 -7.65
C SER A 24 12.07 70.59 -8.49
N THR A 25 11.30 71.64 -8.22
CA THR A 25 11.71 73.02 -8.48
C THR A 25 12.95 73.32 -7.65
N ASN A 26 14.13 72.99 -8.16
CA ASN A 26 15.37 73.51 -7.59
C ASN A 26 15.74 74.79 -8.35
N SER A 27 15.04 75.85 -7.99
CA SER A 27 15.63 77.19 -7.97
C SER A 27 16.90 77.11 -7.13
N TYR A 28 18.06 77.13 -7.78
CA TYR A 28 19.35 77.27 -7.12
C TYR A 28 19.39 78.69 -6.51
N LYS A 29 18.91 78.82 -5.28
CA LYS A 29 19.35 79.90 -4.39
C LYS A 29 20.70 79.45 -3.85
N ALA A 30 21.75 80.21 -4.16
CA ALA A 30 23.05 80.04 -3.55
C ALA A 30 22.88 80.04 -2.02
N ASP A 31 23.36 78.98 -1.37
CA ASP A 31 23.49 78.94 0.08
C ASP A 31 24.69 79.83 0.45
N THR A 32 24.40 81.10 0.69
CA THR A 32 25.38 82.12 1.05
C THR A 32 25.56 82.12 2.57
N THR A 33 26.43 81.26 3.14
CA THR A 33 27.15 81.52 4.43
C THR A 33 28.21 80.51 4.89
N ASP A 34 28.74 79.57 4.09
CA ASP A 34 29.87 78.71 4.53
C ASP A 34 31.20 79.10 3.85
N THR A 35 32.08 79.80 4.57
CA THR A 35 33.34 80.34 4.04
C THR A 35 34.46 79.30 3.89
N ASN A 36 34.20 78.01 4.14
CA ASN A 36 35.21 76.94 4.12
C ASN A 36 35.07 75.92 2.96
N THR A 37 34.13 76.10 2.04
CA THR A 37 33.95 75.19 0.89
C THR A 37 34.82 75.61 -0.29
N VAL A 38 35.45 74.62 -0.96
CA VAL A 38 36.23 74.86 -2.20
C VAL A 38 35.27 75.32 -3.28
N GLY A 39 35.53 76.48 -3.85
CA GLY A 39 34.73 77.07 -4.92
C GLY A 39 35.60 77.69 -6.01
N VAL A 40 34.94 78.45 -6.88
CA VAL A 40 35.52 79.25 -7.93
C VAL A 40 34.88 80.64 -7.90
N THR A 41 35.71 81.67 -8.07
CA THR A 41 35.27 82.99 -8.49
C THR A 41 35.72 83.24 -9.91
N TYR A 42 34.89 83.89 -10.72
CA TYR A 42 35.19 84.11 -12.11
C TYR A 42 34.54 85.38 -12.63
N ASP A 43 35.19 85.96 -13.63
CA ASP A 43 34.75 87.17 -14.28
C ASP A 43 34.89 87.01 -15.80
N ALA A 44 34.03 87.70 -16.52
CA ALA A 44 33.98 87.72 -17.97
C ALA A 44 34.05 89.18 -18.46
N HIS A 45 35.05 89.47 -19.29
CA HIS A 45 35.15 90.73 -20.02
C HIS A 45 34.14 90.71 -21.17
N VAL A 46 33.10 91.53 -21.07
CA VAL A 46 32.01 91.58 -22.06
C VAL A 46 32.17 92.79 -22.96
N GLN A 47 31.93 92.61 -24.26
CA GLN A 47 31.92 93.69 -25.24
C GLN A 47 31.13 94.91 -24.75
N ASN A 48 31.74 96.10 -24.83
CA ASN A 48 31.18 97.40 -24.42
C ASN A 48 30.83 97.56 -22.92
N ILE A 49 31.10 96.55 -22.08
CA ILE A 49 30.87 96.60 -20.64
C ILE A 49 32.21 96.56 -19.89
N GLY A 50 33.13 95.72 -20.35
CA GLY A 50 34.38 95.45 -19.67
C GLY A 50 34.28 94.28 -18.70
N TRP A 51 35.25 94.19 -17.79
CA TRP A 51 35.26 93.26 -16.64
C TRP A 51 34.10 93.59 -15.67
N GLN A 52 33.43 92.58 -15.12
CA GLN A 52 32.24 92.74 -14.29
C GLN A 52 32.60 92.64 -12.80
N ASN A 53 32.15 93.62 -12.00
CA ASN A 53 32.42 93.69 -10.57
C ASN A 53 31.10 93.73 -9.78
N PRO A 54 30.90 92.91 -8.74
CA PRO A 54 31.77 91.84 -8.22
C PRO A 54 31.94 90.64 -9.18
N TRP A 55 33.04 89.88 -9.01
CA TRP A 55 33.25 88.60 -9.70
C TRP A 55 32.16 87.61 -9.29
N SER A 56 31.66 86.86 -10.27
CA SER A 56 30.68 85.79 -10.08
C SER A 56 31.27 84.65 -9.27
N LYS A 57 30.45 84.02 -8.42
CA LYS A 57 30.82 82.85 -7.60
C LYS A 57 30.23 81.57 -8.19
N ASP A 58 30.50 80.44 -7.56
CA ASP A 58 29.98 79.11 -7.93
C ASP A 58 28.55 79.11 -8.50
N GLY A 59 28.46 78.80 -9.78
CA GLY A 59 27.21 78.64 -10.52
C GLY A 59 26.53 79.94 -10.95
N GLU A 60 27.01 81.11 -10.51
CA GLU A 60 26.47 82.41 -10.89
C GLU A 60 26.82 82.77 -12.34
N GLU A 61 26.05 83.63 -12.97
CA GLU A 61 26.33 83.99 -14.35
C GLU A 61 27.47 85.02 -14.41
N ALA A 62 28.46 84.80 -15.29
CA ALA A 62 29.42 85.82 -15.69
C ALA A 62 29.26 86.07 -17.20
N GLY A 63 28.84 87.28 -17.58
CA GLY A 63 28.54 87.62 -18.97
C GLY A 63 27.19 88.32 -19.09
N THR A 64 26.57 88.22 -20.26
CA THR A 64 25.20 88.68 -20.47
C THR A 64 24.37 87.65 -21.21
N ASP A 65 23.33 87.12 -20.57
CA ASP A 65 22.22 86.48 -21.25
C ASP A 65 21.26 87.53 -21.87
N GLY A 66 20.78 87.29 -23.09
CA GLY A 66 19.72 88.07 -23.75
C GLY A 66 20.09 89.48 -24.28
N LYS A 67 21.30 89.98 -24.04
CA LYS A 67 21.73 91.33 -24.49
C LYS A 67 22.51 91.36 -25.80
N ALA A 68 22.74 90.18 -26.40
CA ALA A 68 23.50 90.00 -27.63
C ALA A 68 24.95 90.54 -27.58
N LEU A 69 25.53 90.68 -26.39
CA LEU A 69 26.93 91.04 -26.18
C LEU A 69 27.78 89.77 -25.98
N ARG A 70 29.03 89.79 -26.43
CA ARG A 70 29.92 88.63 -26.41
C ARG A 70 30.91 88.70 -25.26
N VAL A 71 31.29 87.55 -24.73
CA VAL A 71 32.46 87.42 -23.86
C VAL A 71 33.72 87.45 -24.73
N GLU A 72 34.66 88.30 -24.37
CA GLU A 72 35.93 88.49 -25.07
C GLU A 72 37.10 87.88 -24.29
N ALA A 73 37.04 87.92 -22.96
CA ALA A 73 38.01 87.28 -22.08
C ALA A 73 37.34 86.76 -20.80
N MET A 74 37.98 85.84 -20.10
CA MET A 74 37.55 85.33 -18.80
C MET A 74 38.75 85.12 -17.86
N LYS A 75 38.50 85.29 -16.56
CA LYS A 75 39.44 85.01 -15.47
C LYS A 75 38.74 84.17 -14.43
N LEU A 76 39.40 83.15 -13.90
CA LEU A 76 38.86 82.26 -12.89
C LEU A 76 39.90 82.04 -11.81
N ASN A 77 39.47 82.07 -10.55
CA ASN A 77 40.28 81.78 -9.37
C ASN A 77 39.59 80.69 -8.56
N LEU A 78 40.33 79.69 -8.10
CA LEU A 78 39.82 78.84 -7.02
C LEU A 78 39.74 79.63 -5.73
N THR A 79 38.67 79.39 -4.98
CA THR A 79 38.50 79.89 -3.62
C THR A 79 38.55 78.71 -2.64
N ASN A 80 39.21 78.92 -1.50
CA ASN A 80 39.34 77.93 -0.42
C ASN A 80 39.91 76.55 -0.84
N ALA A 81 40.67 76.48 -1.93
CA ALA A 81 41.18 75.21 -2.46
C ALA A 81 42.37 74.65 -1.67
N PRO A 82 42.60 73.33 -1.70
CA PRO A 82 43.76 72.70 -1.08
C PRO A 82 45.08 73.30 -1.58
N ALA A 83 46.12 73.31 -0.73
CA ALA A 83 47.42 73.86 -1.08
C ALA A 83 47.99 73.18 -2.36
N GLY A 84 48.28 73.98 -3.39
CA GLY A 84 48.81 73.51 -4.67
C GLY A 84 47.76 73.14 -5.72
N ALA A 85 46.46 73.15 -5.36
CA ALA A 85 45.37 73.02 -6.32
C ALA A 85 45.23 74.30 -7.16
N LYS A 86 44.97 74.14 -8.45
CA LYS A 86 44.78 75.26 -9.40
C LYS A 86 43.62 74.99 -10.34
N ILE A 87 42.87 76.03 -10.73
CA ILE A 87 41.97 75.94 -11.88
C ILE A 87 42.75 76.37 -13.13
N THR A 88 42.70 75.55 -14.17
CA THR A 88 43.32 75.84 -15.46
C THR A 88 42.26 75.87 -16.54
N TYR A 89 42.39 76.81 -17.45
CA TYR A 89 41.36 77.04 -18.46
C TYR A 89 41.94 77.60 -19.75
N GLN A 90 41.27 77.28 -20.84
CA GLN A 90 41.66 77.66 -22.20
C GLN A 90 40.44 78.25 -22.90
N ALA A 91 40.65 79.35 -23.62
CA ALA A 91 39.64 79.93 -24.51
C ALA A 91 39.98 79.61 -25.97
N HIS A 92 38.94 79.27 -26.74
CA HIS A 92 38.97 79.24 -28.20
C HIS A 92 38.43 80.58 -28.70
N VAL A 93 39.31 81.44 -29.21
CA VAL A 93 38.96 82.81 -29.62
C VAL A 93 38.77 82.87 -31.13
N GLN A 94 37.77 83.65 -31.58
CA GLN A 94 37.52 83.91 -32.99
C GLN A 94 38.81 84.29 -33.73
N ASN A 95 39.04 83.66 -34.89
CA ASN A 95 40.20 83.86 -35.77
C ASN A 95 41.58 83.53 -35.16
N ILE A 96 41.64 83.06 -33.91
CA ILE A 96 42.90 82.66 -33.24
C ILE A 96 42.89 81.15 -32.97
N GLY A 97 41.75 80.58 -32.61
CA GLY A 97 41.63 79.20 -32.18
C GLY A 97 41.90 79.03 -30.68
N TRP A 98 42.26 77.82 -30.26
CA TRP A 98 42.61 77.50 -28.87
C TRP A 98 43.90 78.22 -28.45
N GLN A 99 43.81 79.05 -27.42
CA GLN A 99 44.97 79.73 -26.84
C GLN A 99 45.69 78.85 -25.80
N ALA A 100 46.86 79.30 -25.35
CA ALA A 100 47.58 78.68 -24.24
C ALA A 100 46.69 78.62 -22.97
N SER A 101 46.97 77.65 -22.09
CA SER A 101 46.21 77.52 -20.84
C SER A 101 46.56 78.65 -19.89
N ALA A 102 45.53 79.36 -19.43
CA ALA A 102 45.58 80.23 -18.27
C ALA A 102 45.37 79.39 -16.99
N ALA A 103 45.74 79.97 -15.86
CA ALA A 103 45.52 79.43 -14.52
C ALA A 103 45.15 80.57 -13.56
N ASP A 104 44.48 80.26 -12.44
CA ASP A 104 44.17 81.15 -11.31
C ASP A 104 44.44 82.66 -11.55
N GLY A 105 43.42 83.37 -12.02
CA GLY A 105 43.41 84.83 -12.15
C GLY A 105 44.02 85.37 -13.45
N GLU A 106 44.76 84.54 -14.19
CA GLU A 106 45.30 84.87 -15.51
C GLU A 106 44.19 85.00 -16.57
N GLU A 107 44.39 85.85 -17.55
CA GLU A 107 43.41 86.07 -18.61
C GLU A 107 43.41 84.94 -19.63
N ALA A 108 42.22 84.39 -19.95
CA ALA A 108 42.00 83.58 -21.14
C ALA A 108 41.04 84.30 -22.09
N GLY A 109 41.46 84.56 -23.32
CA GLY A 109 40.71 85.31 -24.31
C GLY A 109 41.51 86.51 -24.84
N THR A 110 40.79 87.59 -25.17
CA THR A 110 41.39 88.86 -25.56
C THR A 110 40.63 90.04 -24.96
N ASP A 111 41.30 90.83 -24.12
CA ASP A 111 40.87 92.18 -23.76
C ASP A 111 41.29 93.21 -24.84
N GLY A 112 40.41 94.16 -25.16
CA GLY A 112 40.69 95.31 -26.03
C GLY A 112 40.88 95.04 -27.55
N LYS A 113 40.79 93.78 -28.01
CA LYS A 113 41.00 93.40 -29.43
C LYS A 113 39.72 93.15 -30.23
N ALA A 114 38.56 93.30 -29.59
CA ALA A 114 37.25 93.08 -30.20
C ALA A 114 37.01 91.66 -30.75
N LEU A 115 37.73 90.64 -30.28
CA LEU A 115 37.54 89.23 -30.63
C LEU A 115 36.78 88.51 -29.52
N ARG A 116 35.94 87.54 -29.88
CA ARG A 116 35.07 86.82 -28.93
C ARG A 116 35.60 85.43 -28.59
N ILE A 117 35.26 84.94 -27.41
CA ILE A 117 35.35 83.53 -27.07
C ILE A 117 34.22 82.78 -27.78
N GLU A 118 34.54 81.66 -28.43
CA GLU A 118 33.58 80.76 -29.09
C GLU A 118 33.40 79.46 -28.30
N ALA A 119 34.45 78.99 -27.63
CA ALA A 119 34.42 77.83 -26.75
C ALA A 119 35.49 77.95 -25.66
N PHE A 120 35.39 77.15 -24.61
CA PHE A 120 36.39 77.07 -23.56
C PHE A 120 36.46 75.67 -22.93
N LYS A 121 37.58 75.39 -22.27
CA LYS A 121 37.82 74.20 -21.45
C LYS A 121 38.29 74.64 -20.09
N ILE A 122 37.86 73.96 -19.05
CA ILE A 122 38.27 74.20 -17.66
C ILE A 122 38.59 72.87 -17.02
N LYS A 123 39.72 72.79 -16.31
CA LYS A 123 40.19 71.59 -15.62
C LYS A 123 40.85 71.97 -14.31
N LEU A 124 40.63 71.17 -13.27
CA LEU A 124 41.36 71.27 -12.02
C LEU A 124 42.70 70.52 -12.10
N GLN A 125 43.72 71.09 -11.48
CA GLN A 125 45.01 70.45 -11.24
C GLN A 125 45.21 70.28 -9.75
N ASN A 126 45.80 69.14 -9.33
CA ASN A 126 46.10 68.80 -7.94
C ASN A 126 44.90 68.90 -6.97
N ALA A 127 43.68 68.63 -7.45
CA ALA A 127 42.46 68.59 -6.64
C ALA A 127 41.71 67.25 -6.87
N PRO A 128 42.26 66.11 -6.40
CA PRO A 128 41.73 64.78 -6.70
C PRO A 128 40.30 64.57 -6.17
N ASP A 129 39.94 65.21 -5.06
CA ASP A 129 38.62 65.09 -4.43
C ASP A 129 37.55 66.01 -5.05
N TYR A 130 37.87 66.74 -6.13
CA TYR A 130 36.98 67.73 -6.72
C TYR A 130 36.95 67.62 -8.26
N SER A 131 35.86 68.11 -8.84
CA SER A 131 35.67 68.26 -10.28
C SER A 131 35.15 69.65 -10.57
N VAL A 132 35.54 70.24 -11.69
CA VAL A 132 34.94 71.49 -12.17
C VAL A 132 33.82 71.17 -13.14
N MET A 133 32.62 71.68 -12.87
CA MET A 133 31.49 71.68 -13.81
C MET A 133 31.33 73.07 -14.43
N TYR A 134 31.12 73.14 -15.73
CA TYR A 134 30.92 74.42 -16.42
C TYR A 134 30.04 74.30 -17.66
N GLN A 135 29.44 75.41 -18.06
CA GLN A 135 28.63 75.51 -19.27
C GLN A 135 28.72 76.90 -19.89
N ALA A 136 28.45 76.96 -21.19
CA ALA A 136 28.41 78.19 -21.98
C ALA A 136 26.97 78.53 -22.37
N HIS A 137 26.63 79.82 -22.29
CA HIS A 137 25.50 80.39 -23.02
C HIS A 137 26.00 80.84 -24.38
N VAL A 138 25.53 80.20 -25.45
CA VAL A 138 26.01 80.46 -26.82
C VAL A 138 24.93 81.19 -27.62
N GLN A 139 25.34 82.19 -28.40
CA GLN A 139 24.47 82.96 -29.30
C GLN A 139 23.55 82.04 -30.11
N ASN A 140 22.25 82.34 -30.10
CA ASN A 140 21.18 81.60 -30.79
C ASN A 140 21.02 80.11 -30.38
N VAL A 141 21.74 79.64 -29.35
CA VAL A 141 21.63 78.27 -28.82
C VAL A 141 21.07 78.27 -27.41
N GLY A 142 21.47 79.25 -26.59
CA GLY A 142 21.13 79.27 -25.18
C GLY A 142 22.19 78.58 -24.31
N TRP A 143 21.81 78.22 -23.09
CA TRP A 143 22.65 77.45 -22.17
C TRP A 143 22.83 76.02 -22.67
N GLN A 144 24.08 75.61 -22.90
CA GLN A 144 24.43 74.22 -23.17
C GLN A 144 24.46 73.40 -21.88
N PRO A 145 24.38 72.05 -21.95
CA PRO A 145 24.54 71.20 -20.78
C PRO A 145 25.88 71.42 -20.07
N TRP A 146 25.90 71.19 -18.75
CA TRP A 146 27.14 71.17 -17.98
C TRP A 146 28.10 70.10 -18.48
N VAL A 147 29.36 70.48 -18.65
CA VAL A 147 30.48 69.59 -18.92
C VAL A 147 31.48 69.63 -17.77
N THR A 148 32.37 68.65 -17.70
CA THR A 148 33.34 68.51 -16.59
C THR A 148 34.79 68.41 -17.08
N ASP A 149 35.72 68.79 -16.22
CA ASP A 149 37.17 68.48 -16.28
C ASP A 149 37.78 68.32 -17.69
N GLY A 150 37.94 69.43 -18.41
CA GLY A 150 38.63 69.52 -19.70
C GLY A 150 37.78 69.27 -20.96
N ALA A 151 36.51 68.91 -20.80
CA ALA A 151 35.56 68.84 -21.92
C ALA A 151 35.28 70.22 -22.55
N VAL A 152 34.81 70.27 -23.80
CA VAL A 152 34.57 71.55 -24.48
C VAL A 152 33.19 72.10 -24.11
N ALA A 153 33.13 73.34 -23.59
CA ALA A 153 31.92 74.16 -23.51
C ALA A 153 31.93 75.23 -24.60
N GLY A 154 30.79 75.50 -25.25
CA GLY A 154 30.68 76.42 -26.38
C GLY A 154 30.68 75.71 -27.74
N THR A 155 31.13 76.41 -28.78
CA THR A 155 31.20 75.88 -30.15
C THR A 155 32.55 76.16 -30.80
N VAL A 156 33.21 75.11 -31.28
CA VAL A 156 34.41 75.22 -32.13
C VAL A 156 33.97 75.18 -33.59
N GLY A 157 34.41 76.13 -34.40
CA GLY A 157 34.22 76.13 -35.86
C GLY A 157 32.80 76.46 -36.36
N LYS A 158 31.87 76.86 -35.48
CA LYS A 158 30.49 77.26 -35.86
C LYS A 158 30.28 78.78 -35.95
N SER A 159 31.32 79.56 -35.67
CA SER A 159 31.27 81.03 -35.65
C SER A 159 30.21 81.64 -34.70
N LEU A 160 29.74 80.89 -33.70
CA LEU A 160 28.86 81.37 -32.65
C LEU A 160 29.69 81.78 -31.43
N ARG A 161 29.27 82.86 -30.77
CA ARG A 161 30.00 83.41 -29.62
C ARG A 161 29.42 82.92 -28.30
N VAL A 162 30.27 82.87 -27.29
CA VAL A 162 29.85 82.75 -25.89
C VAL A 162 29.39 84.13 -25.42
N GLU A 163 28.21 84.18 -24.81
CA GLU A 163 27.59 85.40 -24.28
C GLU A 163 27.62 85.42 -22.74
N ALA A 164 27.59 84.24 -22.11
CA ALA A 164 27.79 84.09 -20.67
C ALA A 164 28.37 82.72 -20.31
N ILE A 165 28.97 82.60 -19.12
CA ILE A 165 29.52 81.36 -18.58
C ILE A 165 28.99 81.10 -17.16
N ARG A 166 28.87 79.82 -16.80
CA ARG A 166 28.66 79.36 -15.42
C ARG A 166 29.68 78.28 -15.10
N VAL A 167 30.29 78.37 -13.93
CA VAL A 167 31.34 77.47 -13.45
C VAL A 167 31.09 77.19 -11.99
N LYS A 168 31.21 75.94 -11.56
CA LYS A 168 31.11 75.55 -10.15
C LYS A 168 32.05 74.39 -9.83
N ILE A 169 32.49 74.31 -8.59
CA ILE A 169 33.27 73.18 -8.09
C ILE A 169 32.35 72.19 -7.40
N VAL A 170 32.50 70.90 -7.70
CA VAL A 170 31.75 69.83 -7.05
C VAL A 170 32.72 68.82 -6.45
N LYS A 171 32.36 68.26 -5.30
CA LYS A 171 33.16 67.22 -4.62
C LYS A 171 32.95 65.86 -5.31
N ARG A 172 34.02 65.11 -5.57
CA ARG A 172 33.95 63.72 -6.06
C ARG A 172 33.56 62.78 -4.93
N VAL A 173 32.86 61.71 -5.29
CA VAL A 173 32.55 60.60 -4.39
C VAL A 173 33.41 59.43 -4.84
N HIS A 174 34.47 59.15 -4.08
CA HIS A 174 35.39 58.04 -4.38
C HIS A 174 34.84 56.71 -3.89
N LEU A 175 35.30 55.61 -4.50
CA LEU A 175 34.99 54.26 -4.02
C LEU A 175 35.71 53.98 -2.69
N ASP A 176 34.96 53.62 -1.66
CA ASP A 176 35.50 53.11 -0.40
C ASP A 176 35.99 51.66 -0.57
N SER A 177 35.21 50.85 -1.29
CA SER A 177 35.51 49.44 -1.52
C SER A 177 34.93 48.91 -2.83
N ILE A 178 35.59 47.87 -3.32
CA ILE A 178 35.10 46.95 -4.33
C ILE A 178 35.06 45.56 -3.69
N SER A 179 34.04 44.77 -3.98
CA SER A 179 33.96 43.37 -3.56
C SER A 179 33.39 42.52 -4.70
N LEU A 180 33.69 41.23 -4.68
CA LEU A 180 33.15 40.28 -5.65
C LEU A 180 32.03 39.46 -5.01
N ASN A 181 31.08 39.03 -5.83
CA ASN A 181 30.04 38.06 -5.43
C ASN A 181 30.61 36.72 -4.93
N LYS A 182 31.87 36.41 -5.28
CA LYS A 182 32.56 35.16 -4.91
C LYS A 182 34.01 35.46 -4.52
N SER A 183 34.45 34.98 -3.37
CA SER A 183 35.87 34.98 -2.96
C SER A 183 36.65 33.80 -3.53
N GLN A 184 35.95 32.72 -3.90
CA GLN A 184 36.51 31.54 -4.57
C GLN A 184 35.46 30.83 -5.43
N THR A 185 35.89 30.12 -6.46
CA THR A 185 35.04 29.22 -7.27
C THR A 185 35.84 28.03 -7.80
N ASN A 186 35.15 26.90 -8.01
CA ASN A 186 35.75 25.67 -8.52
C ASN A 186 35.09 25.33 -9.86
N LEU A 187 35.90 25.19 -10.91
CA LEU A 187 35.46 24.86 -12.27
C LEU A 187 36.12 23.58 -12.75
N LYS A 188 35.56 22.93 -13.76
CA LYS A 188 36.25 21.91 -14.54
C LYS A 188 36.74 22.50 -15.86
N VAL A 189 37.78 21.91 -16.44
CA VAL A 189 38.27 22.32 -17.77
C VAL A 189 37.11 22.32 -18.79
N GLY A 190 36.91 23.45 -19.45
CA GLY A 190 35.84 23.72 -20.42
C GLY A 190 34.60 24.42 -19.84
N GLU A 191 34.49 24.55 -18.51
CA GLU A 191 33.37 25.26 -17.87
C GLU A 191 33.60 26.78 -17.82
N THR A 192 32.50 27.51 -17.71
CA THR A 192 32.48 28.98 -17.57
C THR A 192 31.71 29.39 -16.33
N ASP A 193 32.05 30.54 -15.76
CA ASP A 193 31.33 31.17 -14.65
C ASP A 193 31.37 32.70 -14.82
N SER A 194 30.65 33.44 -13.99
CA SER A 194 30.62 34.90 -14.03
C SER A 194 30.85 35.49 -12.64
N LEU A 195 31.73 36.49 -12.59
CA LEU A 195 32.00 37.31 -11.41
C LEU A 195 31.36 38.69 -11.60
N SER A 196 30.79 39.22 -10.53
CA SER A 196 30.19 40.55 -10.52
C SER A 196 30.72 41.35 -9.36
N THR A 197 30.96 42.64 -9.57
CA THR A 197 31.44 43.56 -8.54
C THR A 197 30.30 44.25 -7.80
N VAL A 198 30.47 44.44 -6.50
CA VAL A 198 29.67 45.37 -5.70
C VAL A 198 30.58 46.54 -5.32
N LEU A 199 30.18 47.74 -5.75
CA LEU A 199 30.90 49.00 -5.54
C LEU A 199 30.24 49.79 -4.41
N SER A 200 31.04 50.26 -3.45
CA SER A 200 30.57 51.11 -2.35
C SER A 200 31.42 52.38 -2.24
N PRO A 201 30.80 53.57 -2.08
CA PRO A 201 29.35 53.79 -2.07
C PRO A 201 28.76 53.70 -3.49
N THR A 202 27.46 53.42 -3.60
CA THR A 202 26.80 53.21 -4.90
C THR A 202 26.67 54.47 -5.75
N ASP A 203 26.85 55.65 -5.15
CA ASP A 203 26.84 56.95 -5.80
C ASP A 203 28.25 57.46 -6.16
N ALA A 204 29.27 56.60 -6.07
CA ALA A 204 30.62 56.94 -6.53
C ALA A 204 30.61 57.51 -7.95
N THR A 205 31.38 58.58 -8.15
CA THR A 205 31.37 59.38 -9.38
C THR A 205 32.04 58.67 -10.56
N ASP A 206 32.95 57.73 -10.31
CA ASP A 206 33.55 56.83 -11.31
C ASP A 206 33.35 55.38 -10.86
N LYS A 207 32.85 54.54 -11.77
CA LYS A 207 32.45 53.14 -11.51
C LYS A 207 33.13 52.15 -12.46
N ASN A 208 34.11 52.60 -13.24
CA ASN A 208 34.81 51.74 -14.18
C ASN A 208 35.65 50.70 -13.44
N VAL A 209 35.61 49.45 -13.93
CA VAL A 209 36.33 48.31 -13.36
C VAL A 209 37.13 47.60 -14.46
N ILE A 210 38.39 47.29 -14.15
CA ILE A 210 39.29 46.53 -15.01
C ILE A 210 39.45 45.11 -14.45
N TRP A 211 39.30 44.10 -15.31
CA TRP A 211 39.44 42.69 -14.95
C TRP A 211 40.77 42.10 -15.42
N THR A 212 41.39 41.28 -14.58
CA THR A 212 42.65 40.60 -14.90
C THR A 212 42.66 39.17 -14.36
N SER A 213 43.41 38.29 -15.03
CA SER A 213 43.71 36.93 -14.55
C SER A 213 45.20 36.80 -14.24
N SER A 214 45.53 36.17 -13.13
CA SER A 214 46.91 35.86 -12.77
C SER A 214 47.54 34.79 -13.68
N ASP A 215 46.72 33.92 -14.29
CA ASP A 215 47.17 32.93 -15.28
C ASP A 215 46.06 32.70 -16.34
N PRO A 216 46.10 33.49 -17.44
CA PRO A 216 45.15 33.36 -18.54
C PRO A 216 45.21 32.02 -19.27
N SER A 217 46.23 31.18 -19.07
CA SER A 217 46.29 29.83 -19.66
C SER A 217 45.46 28.81 -18.88
N LYS A 218 45.12 29.12 -17.62
CA LYS A 218 44.26 28.30 -16.75
C LYS A 218 42.85 28.83 -16.70
N VAL A 219 42.71 30.14 -16.54
CA VAL A 219 41.42 30.83 -16.46
C VAL A 219 41.50 32.16 -17.19
N SER A 220 40.72 32.33 -18.24
CA SER A 220 40.54 33.64 -18.90
C SER A 220 39.41 34.43 -18.25
N VAL A 221 39.45 35.76 -18.35
CA VAL A 221 38.36 36.67 -17.95
C VAL A 221 38.12 37.74 -19.04
N ASP A 222 36.87 38.08 -19.31
CA ASP A 222 36.49 39.16 -20.23
C ASP A 222 36.19 40.49 -19.50
N GLU A 223 35.87 41.55 -20.27
CA GLU A 223 35.56 42.89 -19.74
C GLU A 223 34.31 42.94 -18.84
N ASN A 224 33.44 41.92 -18.92
CA ASN A 224 32.20 41.82 -18.16
C ASN A 224 32.33 40.92 -16.92
N GLY A 225 33.52 40.36 -16.66
CA GLY A 225 33.76 39.46 -15.53
C GLY A 225 33.35 38.00 -15.80
N ASN A 226 33.11 37.61 -17.06
CA ASN A 226 32.89 36.20 -17.41
C ASN A 226 34.23 35.48 -17.49
N ILE A 227 34.30 34.32 -16.84
CA ILE A 227 35.51 33.52 -16.72
C ILE A 227 35.34 32.16 -17.39
N ALA A 228 36.41 31.62 -17.99
CA ALA A 228 36.42 30.30 -18.63
C ALA A 228 37.62 29.49 -18.16
N ALA A 229 37.38 28.24 -17.77
CA ALA A 229 38.39 27.29 -17.34
C ALA A 229 39.02 26.59 -18.55
N LEU A 230 40.32 26.81 -18.76
CA LEU A 230 41.05 26.35 -19.95
C LEU A 230 41.95 25.14 -19.68
N ALA A 231 42.55 25.06 -18.48
CA ALA A 231 43.41 23.95 -18.10
C ALA A 231 43.47 23.76 -16.58
N GLU A 232 43.80 22.54 -16.13
CA GLU A 232 43.93 22.20 -14.71
C GLU A 232 44.98 23.07 -14.01
N GLY A 233 44.64 23.55 -12.82
CA GLY A 233 45.48 24.44 -12.01
C GLY A 233 44.67 25.48 -11.25
N THR A 234 45.35 26.45 -10.65
CA THR A 234 44.74 27.54 -9.90
C THR A 234 45.13 28.89 -10.48
N ALA A 235 44.18 29.81 -10.58
CA ALA A 235 44.41 31.21 -10.97
C ALA A 235 43.56 32.15 -10.10
N SER A 236 43.92 33.43 -10.04
CA SER A 236 43.14 34.46 -9.36
C SER A 236 42.61 35.47 -10.37
N ILE A 237 41.31 35.77 -10.30
CA ILE A 237 40.66 36.80 -11.10
C ILE A 237 40.45 38.04 -10.25
N THR A 238 40.97 39.17 -10.70
CA THR A 238 40.98 40.43 -9.93
C THR A 238 40.23 41.53 -10.68
N ALA A 239 39.27 42.15 -10.00
CA ALA A 239 38.62 43.39 -10.41
C ALA A 239 39.30 44.58 -9.73
N ILE A 240 39.63 45.63 -10.50
CA ILE A 240 40.35 46.83 -10.03
C ILE A 240 39.55 48.07 -10.45
N SER A 241 39.26 48.99 -9.51
CA SER A 241 38.61 50.27 -9.83
C SER A 241 39.57 51.24 -10.52
N ASP A 242 39.10 51.91 -11.56
CA ASP A 242 39.92 52.88 -12.31
C ASP A 242 40.15 54.18 -11.50
N ASP A 243 39.17 54.60 -10.68
CA ASP A 243 39.18 55.82 -9.85
C ASP A 243 40.37 55.87 -8.87
N ASN A 244 40.50 54.86 -8.02
CA ASN A 244 41.44 54.88 -6.89
C ASN A 244 42.11 53.52 -6.62
N GLN A 245 42.10 52.62 -7.61
CA GLN A 245 42.85 51.35 -7.60
C GLN A 245 42.47 50.38 -6.47
N LYS A 246 41.23 50.48 -5.96
CA LYS A 246 40.69 49.47 -5.04
C LYS A 246 40.50 48.18 -5.81
N SER A 247 40.84 47.05 -5.19
CA SER A 247 40.73 45.74 -5.86
C SER A 247 40.07 44.68 -4.99
N ALA A 248 39.44 43.72 -5.66
CA ALA A 248 38.91 42.50 -5.06
C ALA A 248 39.23 41.32 -5.98
N SER A 249 39.53 40.17 -5.38
CA SER A 249 39.95 38.98 -6.11
C SER A 249 39.15 37.74 -5.75
N CYS A 250 39.05 36.82 -6.71
CA CYS A 250 38.42 35.51 -6.59
C CYS A 250 39.44 34.43 -6.94
N ALA A 251 39.67 33.49 -6.01
CA ALA A 251 40.50 32.33 -6.28
C ALA A 251 39.72 31.29 -7.10
N VAL A 252 40.25 30.90 -8.26
CA VAL A 252 39.64 29.92 -9.16
C VAL A 252 40.47 28.66 -9.17
N THR A 253 39.88 27.53 -8.76
CA THR A 253 40.49 26.20 -8.90
C THR A 253 39.87 25.49 -10.08
N VAL A 254 40.69 25.12 -11.06
CA VAL A 254 40.27 24.35 -12.22
C VAL A 254 40.66 22.89 -12.02
N ASN A 255 39.66 22.04 -11.86
CA ASN A 255 39.79 20.60 -11.75
C ASN A 255 39.76 19.95 -13.15
N LYS A 256 40.25 18.72 -13.21
CA LYS A 256 40.18 17.90 -14.43
C LYS A 256 38.73 17.73 -14.91
N ALA A 257 38.54 17.73 -16.23
CA ALA A 257 37.24 17.44 -16.83
C ALA A 257 36.73 16.03 -16.46
N ASP A 258 35.41 15.85 -16.48
CA ASP A 258 34.83 14.52 -16.24
C ASP A 258 35.35 13.50 -17.27
N PRO A 259 35.60 12.25 -16.84
CA PRO A 259 35.93 11.17 -17.75
C PRO A 259 34.84 11.00 -18.81
N LYS A 260 35.26 10.78 -20.04
CA LYS A 260 34.40 10.51 -21.19
C LYS A 260 34.91 9.30 -21.94
N LEU A 261 34.06 8.73 -22.77
CA LEU A 261 34.34 7.62 -23.66
C LEU A 261 34.25 8.12 -25.10
N GLN A 262 35.22 7.70 -25.91
CA GLN A 262 35.20 7.92 -27.35
C GLN A 262 35.41 6.59 -28.06
N TYR A 263 34.63 6.34 -29.10
CA TYR A 263 34.63 5.06 -29.80
C TYR A 263 34.28 5.21 -31.27
N GLN A 264 34.68 4.22 -32.06
CA GLN A 264 34.39 4.14 -33.48
C GLN A 264 34.28 2.70 -33.92
N THR A 265 33.58 2.49 -35.03
CA THR A 265 33.34 1.19 -35.66
C THR A 265 33.93 1.17 -37.08
N HIS A 266 34.44 0.01 -37.47
CA HIS A 266 34.74 -0.34 -38.85
C HIS A 266 33.53 -1.06 -39.44
N VAL A 267 32.91 -0.47 -40.47
CA VAL A 267 31.70 -0.99 -41.09
C VAL A 267 32.00 -1.53 -42.49
N GLU A 268 31.38 -2.64 -42.85
CA GLU A 268 31.48 -3.23 -44.19
C GLU A 268 31.29 -2.18 -45.29
N ASN A 269 32.19 -2.20 -46.29
CA ASN A 269 32.20 -1.31 -47.46
C ASN A 269 32.30 0.20 -47.15
N ILE A 270 32.43 0.61 -45.89
CA ILE A 270 32.63 2.00 -45.46
C ILE A 270 34.03 2.19 -44.87
N GLY A 271 34.50 1.21 -44.10
CA GLY A 271 35.74 1.30 -43.35
C GLY A 271 35.56 1.91 -41.96
N TRP A 272 36.64 2.45 -41.40
CA TRP A 272 36.63 3.16 -40.11
C TRP A 272 35.83 4.47 -40.22
N GLN A 273 34.75 4.57 -39.44
CA GLN A 273 33.99 5.82 -39.29
C GLN A 273 34.67 6.77 -38.31
N LEU A 274 34.22 8.04 -38.29
CA LEU A 274 34.70 9.03 -37.33
C LEU A 274 34.36 8.62 -35.88
N PRO A 275 35.24 8.93 -34.90
CA PRO A 275 34.93 8.70 -33.50
C PRO A 275 33.72 9.49 -33.00
N VAL A 276 32.88 8.83 -32.22
CA VAL A 276 31.74 9.41 -31.50
C VAL A 276 31.99 9.36 -29.99
N ASN A 277 31.23 10.17 -29.23
CA ASN A 277 31.37 10.27 -27.77
C ASN A 277 30.23 9.51 -27.05
N ASP A 278 30.22 9.53 -25.72
CA ASP A 278 29.23 8.86 -24.86
C ASP A 278 27.79 8.86 -25.41
N GLY A 279 27.30 7.65 -25.69
CA GLY A 279 25.90 7.37 -26.02
C GLY A 279 25.53 7.60 -27.49
N GLU A 280 26.40 8.22 -28.28
CA GLU A 280 26.18 8.47 -29.70
C GLU A 280 26.24 7.20 -30.54
N GLU A 281 25.65 7.17 -31.72
CA GLU A 281 25.65 5.96 -32.53
C GLU A 281 26.96 5.79 -33.32
N ALA A 282 27.60 4.63 -33.19
CA ALA A 282 28.71 4.21 -34.07
C ALA A 282 28.29 2.97 -34.87
N GLY A 283 28.32 3.06 -36.19
CA GLY A 283 27.89 2.00 -37.10
C GLY A 283 26.85 2.50 -38.11
N THR A 284 25.92 1.63 -38.48
CA THR A 284 24.78 1.95 -39.34
C THR A 284 23.49 1.31 -38.81
N ASP A 285 22.50 2.12 -38.46
CA ASP A 285 21.12 1.66 -38.27
C ASP A 285 20.38 1.61 -39.62
N GLY A 286 19.75 0.49 -39.94
CA GLY A 286 18.84 0.35 -41.10
C GLY A 286 19.49 0.20 -42.49
N GLN A 287 20.82 0.18 -42.61
CA GLN A 287 21.51 0.06 -43.91
C GLN A 287 21.95 -1.38 -44.25
N ALA A 288 21.68 -2.33 -43.35
CA ALA A 288 22.05 -3.74 -43.50
C ALA A 288 23.56 -4.02 -43.63
N LEU A 289 24.42 -3.10 -43.18
CA LEU A 289 25.88 -3.26 -43.15
C LEU A 289 26.34 -3.76 -41.77
N ARG A 290 27.35 -4.64 -41.75
CA ARG A 290 27.91 -5.19 -40.50
C ARG A 290 29.00 -4.31 -39.91
N VAL A 291 29.07 -4.26 -38.58
CA VAL A 291 30.29 -3.91 -37.86
C VAL A 291 31.26 -5.09 -37.94
N GLU A 292 32.50 -4.82 -38.36
CA GLU A 292 33.57 -5.82 -38.48
C GLU A 292 34.63 -5.65 -37.39
N ALA A 293 34.85 -4.42 -36.92
CA ALA A 293 35.72 -4.10 -35.79
C ALA A 293 35.29 -2.82 -35.07
N PHE A 294 35.80 -2.58 -33.86
CA PHE A 294 35.58 -1.34 -33.12
C PHE A 294 36.76 -1.02 -32.20
N LYS A 295 36.87 0.26 -31.83
CA LYS A 295 37.88 0.81 -30.91
C LYS A 295 37.19 1.67 -29.87
N ILE A 296 37.59 1.53 -28.60
CA ILE A 296 37.04 2.30 -27.48
C ILE A 296 38.18 2.85 -26.63
N LYS A 297 38.17 4.14 -26.34
CA LYS A 297 39.14 4.78 -25.45
C LYS A 297 38.46 5.66 -24.42
N LEU A 298 39.10 5.75 -23.26
CA LEU A 298 38.72 6.70 -22.22
C LEU A 298 39.48 8.02 -22.43
N LEU A 299 38.77 9.13 -22.28
CA LEU A 299 39.28 10.49 -22.28
C LEU A 299 39.13 11.06 -20.87
N ASN A 300 40.09 11.87 -20.43
CA ASN A 300 40.11 12.50 -19.09
C ASN A 300 40.05 11.54 -17.89
N ALA A 301 40.17 10.23 -18.11
CA ALA A 301 40.14 9.22 -17.04
C ALA A 301 41.41 9.26 -16.16
N PRO A 302 41.36 8.64 -14.96
CA PRO A 302 42.56 8.36 -14.16
C PRO A 302 43.62 7.57 -14.94
N GLN A 303 44.90 7.74 -14.59
CA GLN A 303 46.02 7.16 -15.37
C GLN A 303 46.03 5.62 -15.38
N ASP A 304 45.50 5.00 -14.34
CA ASP A 304 45.40 3.56 -14.15
C ASP A 304 44.05 2.96 -14.60
N ALA A 305 43.09 3.81 -14.99
CA ALA A 305 41.78 3.39 -15.49
C ALA A 305 41.90 2.79 -16.89
N LYS A 306 41.23 1.66 -17.10
CA LYS A 306 41.19 0.95 -18.40
C LYS A 306 39.77 0.59 -18.77
N ILE A 307 39.45 0.64 -20.06
CA ILE A 307 38.29 -0.05 -20.61
C ILE A 307 38.77 -1.32 -21.32
N CYS A 308 38.25 -2.46 -20.88
CA CYS A 308 38.49 -3.78 -21.44
C CYS A 308 37.31 -4.15 -22.34
N TYR A 309 37.55 -4.54 -23.58
CA TYR A 309 36.49 -4.93 -24.50
C TYR A 309 36.92 -6.04 -25.45
N GLN A 310 35.93 -6.85 -25.86
CA GLN A 310 36.13 -8.00 -26.74
C GLN A 310 34.94 -8.17 -27.67
N ALA A 311 35.21 -8.70 -28.86
CA ALA A 311 34.23 -9.05 -29.88
C ALA A 311 34.06 -10.57 -29.96
N HIS A 312 32.83 -11.03 -30.13
CA HIS A 312 32.51 -12.34 -30.68
C HIS A 312 32.41 -12.20 -32.20
N VAL A 313 33.36 -12.78 -32.93
CA VAL A 313 33.45 -12.65 -34.39
C VAL A 313 33.02 -13.94 -35.07
N GLN A 314 32.29 -13.81 -36.18
CA GLN A 314 31.87 -14.95 -37.01
C GLN A 314 33.04 -15.90 -37.31
N ASN A 315 32.82 -17.20 -37.08
CA ASN A 315 33.78 -18.29 -37.32
C ASN A 315 35.09 -18.21 -36.50
N ILE A 316 35.21 -17.28 -35.57
CA ILE A 316 36.36 -17.14 -34.65
C ILE A 316 35.91 -17.37 -33.20
N GLY A 317 34.73 -16.86 -32.83
CA GLY A 317 34.24 -16.86 -31.46
C GLY A 317 34.66 -15.61 -30.70
N TRP A 318 34.64 -15.69 -29.36
CA TRP A 318 35.14 -14.63 -28.47
C TRP A 318 36.65 -14.46 -28.64
N GLN A 319 37.08 -13.25 -28.97
CA GLN A 319 38.48 -12.85 -28.99
C GLN A 319 38.96 -12.44 -27.59
N ASP A 320 40.28 -12.36 -27.40
CA ASP A 320 40.86 -11.81 -26.17
C ASP A 320 40.45 -10.36 -25.94
N CYS A 321 40.39 -9.96 -24.68
CA CYS A 321 40.14 -8.57 -24.32
C CYS A 321 41.28 -7.65 -24.76
N VAL A 322 40.91 -6.55 -25.41
CA VAL A 322 41.80 -5.44 -25.74
C VAL A 322 41.47 -4.21 -24.90
N TYR A 323 42.38 -3.24 -24.88
CA TYR A 323 42.32 -2.08 -23.97
C TYR A 323 42.37 -0.75 -24.72
N ASN A 324 41.80 0.31 -24.14
CA ASN A 324 41.98 1.73 -24.51
C ASN A 324 42.54 2.01 -25.93
N GLY A 325 41.69 2.03 -26.95
CA GLY A 325 42.01 2.42 -28.33
C GLY A 325 42.49 1.28 -29.25
N GLU A 326 42.81 0.11 -28.70
CA GLU A 326 43.16 -1.09 -29.46
C GLU A 326 41.98 -1.66 -30.27
N GLU A 327 42.25 -2.38 -31.35
CA GLU A 327 41.20 -2.95 -32.20
C GLU A 327 40.59 -4.22 -31.60
N SER A 328 39.25 -4.27 -31.55
CA SER A 328 38.48 -5.49 -31.27
C SER A 328 37.62 -5.86 -32.48
N GLY A 329 37.73 -7.09 -32.98
CA GLY A 329 37.10 -7.55 -34.21
C GLY A 329 38.10 -7.96 -35.28
N THR A 330 37.75 -7.76 -36.54
CA THR A 330 38.64 -7.97 -37.69
C THR A 330 38.49 -6.88 -38.75
N ASP A 331 39.57 -6.14 -39.00
CA ASP A 331 39.71 -5.31 -40.21
C ASP A 331 40.18 -6.18 -41.41
N GLY A 332 39.57 -5.97 -42.59
CA GLY A 332 40.00 -6.57 -43.86
C GLY A 332 39.73 -8.07 -44.08
N LYS A 333 39.06 -8.77 -43.14
CA LYS A 333 38.75 -10.22 -43.26
C LYS A 333 37.31 -10.54 -43.67
N ALA A 334 36.47 -9.52 -43.84
CA ALA A 334 35.05 -9.65 -44.18
C ALA A 334 34.23 -10.51 -43.18
N LEU A 335 34.60 -10.50 -41.89
CA LEU A 335 33.88 -11.20 -40.82
C LEU A 335 33.10 -10.20 -39.96
N ARG A 336 31.86 -10.56 -39.59
CA ARG A 336 31.00 -9.74 -38.71
C ARG A 336 31.32 -9.92 -37.24
N VAL A 337 31.16 -8.85 -36.48
CA VAL A 337 30.95 -8.90 -35.03
C VAL A 337 29.50 -9.31 -34.77
N GLU A 338 29.30 -10.29 -33.89
CA GLU A 338 27.98 -10.82 -33.51
C GLU A 338 27.60 -10.44 -32.08
N ALA A 339 28.58 -10.32 -31.18
CA ALA A 339 28.40 -9.89 -29.80
C ALA A 339 29.62 -9.11 -29.27
N VAL A 340 29.43 -8.34 -28.20
CA VAL A 340 30.48 -7.58 -27.51
C VAL A 340 30.33 -7.68 -25.99
N LYS A 341 31.46 -7.61 -25.29
CA LYS A 341 31.53 -7.43 -23.83
C LYS A 341 32.49 -6.30 -23.53
N ILE A 342 32.09 -5.36 -22.68
CA ILE A 342 32.83 -4.14 -22.37
C ILE A 342 32.80 -3.93 -20.85
N LYS A 343 33.95 -3.70 -20.22
CA LYS A 343 34.06 -3.56 -18.77
C LYS A 343 35.06 -2.46 -18.40
N LEU A 344 34.69 -1.63 -17.43
CA LEU A 344 35.64 -0.68 -16.82
C LEU A 344 36.50 -1.35 -15.75
N MET A 345 37.74 -0.90 -15.65
CA MET A 345 38.71 -1.35 -14.66
C MET A 345 39.34 -0.12 -14.00
N ASN A 346 39.52 -0.18 -12.67
CA ASN A 346 40.13 0.87 -11.85
C ASN A 346 39.47 2.25 -12.02
N MET A 347 38.15 2.29 -12.19
CA MET A 347 37.39 3.52 -12.36
C MET A 347 36.25 3.61 -11.34
N PRO A 348 36.57 3.73 -10.03
CA PRO A 348 35.55 3.77 -8.98
C PRO A 348 34.57 4.92 -9.19
N GLY A 349 33.29 4.66 -8.95
CA GLY A 349 32.22 5.64 -9.15
C GLY A 349 31.72 5.75 -10.60
N TYR A 350 32.18 4.89 -11.51
CA TYR A 350 31.66 4.79 -12.87
C TYR A 350 31.41 3.33 -13.28
N SER A 351 30.44 3.15 -14.18
CA SER A 351 30.10 1.92 -14.89
C SER A 351 30.04 2.22 -16.38
N VAL A 352 30.31 1.23 -17.24
CA VAL A 352 30.04 1.36 -18.67
C VAL A 352 28.72 0.68 -19.01
N GLU A 353 27.84 1.41 -19.66
CA GLU A 353 26.61 0.87 -20.26
C GLU A 353 26.76 0.85 -21.78
N TYR A 354 26.28 -0.22 -22.41
CA TYR A 354 26.31 -0.36 -23.86
C TYR A 354 25.14 -1.19 -24.38
N GLN A 355 24.81 -0.99 -25.64
CA GLN A 355 23.82 -1.79 -26.36
C GLN A 355 24.25 -1.98 -27.82
N ALA A 356 23.76 -3.06 -28.42
CA ALA A 356 24.00 -3.38 -29.82
C ALA A 356 22.69 -3.29 -30.62
N HIS A 357 22.78 -2.74 -31.83
CA HIS A 357 21.77 -2.88 -32.86
C HIS A 357 22.07 -4.16 -33.64
N VAL A 358 21.20 -5.16 -33.51
CA VAL A 358 21.42 -6.50 -34.11
C VAL A 358 20.50 -6.67 -35.32
N GLN A 359 21.03 -7.27 -36.38
CA GLN A 359 20.28 -7.59 -37.60
C GLN A 359 18.95 -8.27 -37.28
N ASN A 360 17.85 -7.75 -37.86
CA ASN A 360 16.48 -8.25 -37.72
C ASN A 360 15.94 -8.27 -36.27
N VAL A 361 16.66 -7.68 -35.31
CA VAL A 361 16.25 -7.58 -33.90
C VAL A 361 16.07 -6.11 -33.51
N GLY A 362 16.95 -5.24 -34.00
CA GLY A 362 16.99 -3.84 -33.62
C GLY A 362 17.90 -3.57 -32.43
N TRP A 363 17.71 -2.44 -31.76
CA TRP A 363 18.40 -2.08 -30.53
C TRP A 363 17.98 -3.01 -29.37
N GLN A 364 18.95 -3.73 -28.84
CA GLN A 364 18.76 -4.51 -27.60
C GLN A 364 18.81 -3.59 -26.36
N PRO A 365 18.31 -4.03 -25.19
CA PRO A 365 18.44 -3.29 -23.94
C PRO A 365 19.91 -2.98 -23.61
N TRP A 366 20.13 -1.88 -22.89
CA TRP A 366 21.42 -1.56 -22.30
C TRP A 366 21.86 -2.64 -21.33
N VAL A 367 23.08 -3.12 -21.51
CA VAL A 367 23.80 -4.01 -20.59
C VAL A 367 24.98 -3.26 -19.98
N LYS A 368 25.58 -3.80 -18.91
CA LYS A 368 26.67 -3.13 -18.20
C LYS A 368 27.85 -4.05 -17.87
N ASP A 369 29.03 -3.44 -17.75
CA ASP A 369 30.26 -4.03 -17.17
C ASP A 369 30.48 -5.54 -17.38
N GLY A 370 30.67 -5.95 -18.63
CA GLY A 370 31.07 -7.30 -19.03
C GLY A 370 29.91 -8.23 -19.39
N GLU A 371 28.67 -7.78 -19.25
CA GLU A 371 27.48 -8.45 -19.79
C GLU A 371 27.50 -8.50 -21.33
N GLU A 372 26.81 -9.46 -21.94
CA GLU A 372 26.83 -9.59 -23.40
C GLU A 372 25.81 -8.66 -24.07
N ALA A 373 26.26 -7.87 -25.06
CA ALA A 373 25.38 -7.21 -26.03
C ALA A 373 25.58 -7.83 -27.40
N GLY A 374 24.50 -8.17 -28.10
CA GLY A 374 24.52 -8.88 -29.37
C GLY A 374 23.90 -10.27 -29.27
N THR A 375 24.39 -11.20 -30.09
CA THR A 375 24.01 -12.61 -30.05
C THR A 375 25.21 -13.52 -30.28
N ASP A 376 25.58 -14.31 -29.28
CA ASP A 376 26.42 -15.49 -29.46
C ASP A 376 25.60 -16.65 -30.07
N GLY A 377 26.13 -17.31 -31.10
CA GLY A 377 25.58 -18.56 -31.67
C GLY A 377 24.33 -18.46 -32.55
N ARG A 378 23.79 -17.26 -32.81
CA ARG A 378 22.60 -17.06 -33.68
C ARG A 378 22.92 -16.60 -35.10
N ALA A 379 24.21 -16.41 -35.42
CA ALA A 379 24.69 -15.95 -36.72
C ALA A 379 24.15 -14.57 -37.16
N LEU A 380 23.72 -13.71 -36.23
CA LEU A 380 23.26 -12.35 -36.52
C LEU A 380 24.40 -11.35 -36.32
N ARG A 381 24.53 -10.37 -37.23
CA ARG A 381 25.52 -9.28 -37.12
C ARG A 381 25.05 -8.17 -36.19
N ILE A 382 26.02 -7.51 -35.56
CA ILE A 382 25.86 -6.14 -35.05
C ILE A 382 26.00 -5.17 -36.21
N GLU A 383 25.12 -4.18 -36.27
CA GLU A 383 25.11 -3.12 -37.28
C GLU A 383 25.51 -1.75 -36.67
N ALA A 384 25.24 -1.53 -35.38
CA ALA A 384 25.66 -0.34 -34.65
C ALA A 384 25.82 -0.58 -33.14
N LEU A 385 26.57 0.29 -32.48
CA LEU A 385 26.81 0.31 -31.04
C LEU A 385 26.49 1.67 -30.44
N ARG A 386 25.97 1.67 -29.21
CA ARG A 386 25.96 2.85 -28.32
C ARG A 386 26.62 2.47 -27.01
N ILE A 387 27.52 3.31 -26.53
CA ILE A 387 28.41 3.06 -25.40
C ILE A 387 28.56 4.36 -24.63
N LYS A 388 28.33 4.35 -23.31
CA LYS A 388 28.44 5.54 -22.47
C LYS A 388 28.99 5.20 -21.10
N LEU A 389 29.65 6.16 -20.46
CA LEU A 389 29.96 6.08 -19.04
C LEU A 389 28.75 6.55 -18.24
N VAL A 390 28.45 5.82 -17.16
CA VAL A 390 27.40 6.17 -16.21
C VAL A 390 28.03 6.31 -14.84
N LYS A 391 27.79 7.44 -14.17
CA LYS A 391 28.26 7.67 -12.81
C LYS A 391 27.47 6.80 -11.83
N VAL A 392 28.18 6.02 -11.03
CA VAL A 392 27.61 5.18 -9.96
C VAL A 392 27.60 5.97 -8.67
N VAL A 393 26.40 6.20 -8.13
CA VAL A 393 26.19 6.78 -6.81
C VAL A 393 25.94 5.62 -5.84
N PRO A 394 26.87 5.32 -4.92
CA PRO A 394 26.70 4.22 -3.99
C PRO A 394 25.60 4.54 -2.96
N VAL A 395 25.04 3.49 -2.34
CA VAL A 395 24.19 3.66 -1.15
C VAL A 395 25.03 4.08 0.05
N ASP A 396 24.68 5.21 0.66
CA ASP A 396 25.28 5.70 1.90
C ASP A 396 24.62 5.06 3.13
N SER A 397 23.28 5.02 3.16
CA SER A 397 22.51 4.49 4.28
C SER A 397 21.13 3.98 3.87
N ILE A 398 20.53 3.21 4.76
CA ILE A 398 19.14 2.74 4.66
C ILE A 398 18.46 2.97 6.03
N SER A 399 17.19 3.35 6.02
CA SER A 399 16.35 3.41 7.21
C SER A 399 15.00 2.77 6.95
N LEU A 400 14.30 2.37 8.01
CA LEU A 400 12.92 1.90 7.94
C LEU A 400 11.99 2.98 8.47
N ASP A 401 10.77 3.02 7.94
CA ASP A 401 9.69 3.90 8.42
C ASP A 401 9.30 3.62 9.88
N LYS A 402 9.59 2.42 10.38
CA LYS A 402 9.33 1.99 11.76
C LYS A 402 10.52 1.19 12.29
N ASN A 403 10.92 1.46 13.53
CA ASN A 403 11.98 0.72 14.24
C ASN A 403 11.42 -0.38 15.16
N SER A 404 10.13 -0.31 15.50
CA SER A 404 9.42 -1.35 16.25
C SER A 404 7.94 -1.40 15.89
N LEU A 405 7.34 -2.57 16.06
CA LEU A 405 5.92 -2.83 15.83
C LEU A 405 5.37 -3.79 16.90
N THR A 406 4.12 -3.57 17.29
CA THR A 406 3.36 -4.53 18.10
C THR A 406 2.10 -4.91 17.34
N LEU A 407 1.95 -6.19 17.03
CA LEU A 407 0.86 -6.75 16.22
C LEU A 407 0.18 -7.88 16.98
N ASN A 408 -1.06 -8.23 16.63
CA ASN A 408 -1.67 -9.46 17.11
C ASN A 408 -1.44 -10.60 16.09
N ALA A 409 -1.41 -11.84 16.55
CA ALA A 409 -1.33 -12.99 15.64
C ALA A 409 -2.47 -12.97 14.60
N GLY A 410 -2.11 -13.10 13.33
CA GLY A 410 -3.00 -12.97 12.16
C GLY A 410 -2.93 -11.60 11.47
N ASP A 411 -2.39 -10.57 12.11
CA ASP A 411 -2.26 -9.25 11.51
C ASP A 411 -1.22 -9.23 10.38
N THR A 412 -1.45 -8.38 9.38
CA THR A 412 -0.46 -8.08 8.33
C THR A 412 -0.27 -6.58 8.20
N THR A 413 0.95 -6.16 7.91
CA THR A 413 1.28 -4.74 7.65
C THR A 413 2.51 -4.67 6.75
N SER A 414 3.02 -3.48 6.45
CA SER A 414 4.22 -3.30 5.64
C SER A 414 5.23 -2.37 6.31
N LEU A 415 6.50 -2.67 6.07
CA LEU A 415 7.63 -1.80 6.34
C LEU A 415 8.12 -1.20 5.02
N THR A 416 8.53 0.07 5.06
CA THR A 416 9.08 0.76 3.91
C THR A 416 10.53 1.08 4.18
N ALA A 417 11.41 0.67 3.27
CA ALA A 417 12.82 1.01 3.31
C ALA A 417 13.09 2.32 2.55
N ASN A 418 13.77 3.25 3.19
CA ASN A 418 14.26 4.49 2.59
C ASN A 418 15.77 4.39 2.38
N VAL A 419 16.21 4.32 1.13
CA VAL A 419 17.62 4.20 0.74
C VAL A 419 18.16 5.58 0.36
N GLN A 420 19.26 5.99 0.99
CA GLN A 420 19.91 7.28 0.78
C GLN A 420 21.32 7.12 0.20
N PRO A 421 21.75 8.04 -0.69
CA PRO A 421 20.99 9.18 -1.20
C PRO A 421 19.89 8.75 -2.19
N ASP A 422 18.89 9.60 -2.41
CA ASP A 422 17.83 9.35 -3.41
C ASP A 422 18.38 9.23 -4.85
N SER A 423 19.61 9.66 -5.10
CA SER A 423 20.29 9.48 -6.38
C SER A 423 21.09 8.17 -6.48
N ALA A 424 21.06 7.30 -5.46
CA ALA A 424 21.77 6.03 -5.47
C ALA A 424 21.41 5.18 -6.71
N SER A 425 22.42 4.64 -7.37
CA SER A 425 22.28 3.95 -8.66
C SER A 425 21.59 2.58 -8.54
N ASN A 426 21.66 1.92 -7.38
CA ASN A 426 20.92 0.69 -7.09
C ASN A 426 20.24 0.78 -5.72
N LYS A 427 18.91 0.88 -5.71
CA LYS A 427 18.09 0.97 -4.49
C LYS A 427 17.42 -0.35 -4.10
N ASN A 428 17.78 -1.46 -4.73
CA ASN A 428 17.15 -2.74 -4.44
C ASN A 428 17.47 -3.19 -3.01
N VAL A 429 16.44 -3.70 -2.33
CA VAL A 429 16.50 -4.15 -0.94
C VAL A 429 16.07 -5.60 -0.85
N THR A 430 16.79 -6.39 -0.07
CA THR A 430 16.41 -7.76 0.32
C THR A 430 15.91 -7.75 1.76
N TRP A 431 14.82 -8.48 2.02
CA TRP A 431 14.19 -8.56 3.35
C TRP A 431 14.40 -9.92 3.98
N THR A 432 14.66 -9.95 5.28
CA THR A 432 14.80 -11.18 6.06
C THR A 432 14.09 -11.06 7.41
N SER A 433 13.69 -12.20 7.98
CA SER A 433 13.18 -12.30 9.34
C SER A 433 14.10 -13.17 10.19
N SER A 434 14.37 -12.76 11.43
CA SER A 434 15.14 -13.56 12.38
C SER A 434 14.39 -14.81 12.87
N ASP A 435 13.05 -14.79 12.82
CA ASP A 435 12.21 -15.96 13.14
C ASP A 435 10.95 -15.95 12.24
N PRO A 436 11.05 -16.55 11.04
CA PRO A 436 9.93 -16.65 10.10
C PRO A 436 8.72 -17.44 10.63
N SER A 437 8.86 -18.20 11.72
CA SER A 437 7.72 -18.91 12.34
C SER A 437 6.85 -17.98 13.20
N LYS A 438 7.38 -16.82 13.59
CA LYS A 438 6.67 -15.80 14.38
C LYS A 438 6.25 -14.63 13.51
N VAL A 439 7.15 -14.13 12.68
CA VAL A 439 6.88 -13.03 11.74
C VAL A 439 7.55 -13.33 10.41
N SER A 440 6.78 -13.48 9.35
CA SER A 440 7.32 -13.61 7.99
C SER A 440 7.35 -12.27 7.28
N VAL A 441 8.27 -12.09 6.34
CA VAL A 441 8.35 -10.90 5.46
C VAL A 441 8.52 -11.36 4.00
N ASP A 442 7.85 -10.69 3.06
CA ASP A 442 8.00 -10.95 1.63
C ASP A 442 9.02 -10.01 0.96
N SER A 443 9.24 -10.18 -0.35
CA SER A 443 10.19 -9.36 -1.12
C SER A 443 9.83 -7.88 -1.22
N THR A 444 8.60 -7.49 -0.86
CA THR A 444 8.12 -6.10 -0.87
C THR A 444 8.19 -5.43 0.49
N GLY A 445 8.58 -6.15 1.54
CA GLY A 445 8.58 -5.65 2.92
C GLY A 445 7.23 -5.78 3.62
N ARG A 446 6.29 -6.56 3.06
CA ARG A 446 5.03 -6.89 3.74
C ARG A 446 5.29 -7.97 4.78
N ILE A 447 4.88 -7.70 6.01
CA ILE A 447 5.05 -8.60 7.15
C ILE A 447 3.72 -9.25 7.56
N SER A 448 3.79 -10.50 8.02
CA SER A 448 2.66 -11.25 8.58
C SER A 448 3.01 -11.78 9.96
N ALA A 449 2.20 -11.43 10.96
CA ALA A 449 2.33 -11.92 12.33
C ALA A 449 1.69 -13.31 12.44
N LEU A 450 2.51 -14.34 12.61
CA LEU A 450 2.07 -15.74 12.58
C LEU A 450 1.80 -16.31 13.97
N ALA A 451 2.68 -16.03 14.94
CA ALA A 451 2.58 -16.59 16.28
C ALA A 451 3.22 -15.67 17.33
N VAL A 452 2.77 -15.81 18.58
CA VAL A 452 3.26 -15.05 19.73
C VAL A 452 4.77 -15.18 19.86
N GLY A 453 5.43 -14.04 20.04
CA GLY A 453 6.88 -13.95 20.15
C GLY A 453 7.41 -12.64 19.59
N THR A 454 8.73 -12.53 19.49
CA THR A 454 9.42 -11.38 18.89
C THR A 454 10.29 -11.83 17.74
N ALA A 455 10.38 -11.02 16.69
CA ALA A 455 11.28 -11.24 15.57
C ALA A 455 11.76 -9.90 15.00
N ASN A 456 13.00 -9.88 14.51
CA ASN A 456 13.56 -8.72 13.83
C ASN A 456 13.39 -8.89 12.32
N ILE A 457 12.83 -7.87 11.67
CA ILE A 457 12.75 -7.77 10.22
C ILE A 457 13.86 -6.84 9.74
N THR A 458 14.74 -7.35 8.87
CA THR A 458 15.91 -6.61 8.39
C THR A 458 15.81 -6.38 6.89
N ALA A 459 15.95 -5.11 6.49
CA ALA A 459 16.14 -4.67 5.12
C ALA A 459 17.63 -4.49 4.85
N THR A 460 18.14 -5.10 3.78
CA THR A 460 19.55 -5.02 3.36
C THR A 460 19.65 -4.51 1.92
N THR A 461 20.40 -3.45 1.67
CA THR A 461 20.64 -2.97 0.30
C THR A 461 21.56 -3.92 -0.45
N GLN A 462 21.24 -4.21 -1.71
CA GLN A 462 22.09 -5.05 -2.56
C GLN A 462 23.43 -4.36 -2.85
N ASP A 463 23.41 -3.03 -2.99
CA ASP A 463 24.61 -2.20 -3.09
C ASP A 463 25.11 -1.81 -1.70
N GLY A 464 26.39 -2.05 -1.42
CA GLY A 464 27.04 -1.67 -0.16
C GLY A 464 26.62 -2.43 1.12
N ASN A 465 25.70 -3.40 1.04
CA ASN A 465 25.22 -4.22 2.17
C ASN A 465 24.81 -3.40 3.41
N LYS A 466 24.19 -2.23 3.23
CA LYS A 466 23.71 -1.41 4.34
C LYS A 466 22.43 -2.04 4.88
N THR A 467 22.23 -2.01 6.20
CA THR A 467 21.10 -2.67 6.87
C THR A 467 20.29 -1.73 7.75
N ALA A 468 18.98 -1.92 7.78
CA ALA A 468 18.09 -1.33 8.79
C ALA A 468 17.13 -2.40 9.33
N THR A 469 16.81 -2.33 10.62
CA THR A 469 16.07 -3.39 11.31
C THR A 469 14.87 -2.82 12.07
N CYS A 470 13.75 -3.56 12.06
CA CYS A 470 12.56 -3.29 12.84
C CYS A 470 12.29 -4.48 13.78
N SER A 471 12.08 -4.21 15.07
CA SER A 471 11.70 -5.24 16.05
C SER A 471 10.19 -5.39 16.11
N VAL A 472 9.67 -6.57 15.77
CA VAL A 472 8.24 -6.86 15.75
C VAL A 472 7.89 -7.76 16.92
N THR A 473 6.97 -7.32 17.76
CA THR A 473 6.36 -8.09 18.85
C THR A 473 4.97 -8.54 18.43
N VAL A 474 4.71 -9.84 18.52
CA VAL A 474 3.41 -10.43 18.24
C VAL A 474 2.74 -10.81 19.55
N ASN A 475 1.66 -10.11 19.86
CA ASN A 475 0.74 -10.40 20.96
C ASN A 475 -0.28 -11.45 20.55
N GLU A 476 -0.94 -12.01 21.56
CA GLU A 476 -2.10 -12.86 21.35
C GLU A 476 -3.26 -12.09 20.74
N ASN A 477 -3.98 -12.72 19.82
CA ASN A 477 -5.21 -12.16 19.28
C ASN A 477 -6.38 -12.52 20.21
N PRO A 478 -7.05 -11.54 20.86
CA PRO A 478 -8.15 -11.81 21.78
C PRO A 478 -9.29 -12.59 21.13
N SER A 479 -9.51 -12.43 19.82
CA SER A 479 -10.56 -13.13 19.08
C SER A 479 -10.32 -14.64 18.90
N ASN A 480 -9.12 -15.13 19.21
CA ASN A 480 -8.79 -16.55 19.19
C ASN A 480 -8.97 -17.24 20.54
N ILE A 481 -9.21 -16.47 21.61
CA ILE A 481 -9.46 -17.02 22.94
C ILE A 481 -10.87 -17.60 22.98
N VAL A 482 -11.00 -18.81 23.49
CA VAL A 482 -12.26 -19.47 23.75
C VAL A 482 -12.56 -19.32 25.24
N THR A 483 -13.66 -18.65 25.53
CA THR A 483 -14.15 -18.48 26.91
C THR A 483 -15.42 -19.28 27.09
N PHE A 484 -15.50 -20.01 28.19
CA PHE A 484 -16.69 -20.76 28.58
C PHE A 484 -17.36 -20.05 29.75
N LYS A 485 -18.67 -19.84 29.66
CA LYS A 485 -19.44 -19.27 30.77
C LYS A 485 -19.69 -20.28 31.88
N ASP A 486 -19.79 -21.56 31.51
CA ASP A 486 -20.00 -22.67 32.44
C ASP A 486 -18.66 -23.36 32.75
N ALA A 487 -18.29 -23.37 34.03
CA ALA A 487 -17.02 -23.94 34.48
C ALA A 487 -16.98 -25.48 34.36
N ASN A 488 -18.12 -26.17 34.42
CA ASN A 488 -18.18 -27.61 34.22
C ASN A 488 -17.98 -27.96 32.75
N LEU A 489 -18.59 -27.20 31.84
CA LEU A 489 -18.33 -27.31 30.40
C LEU A 489 -16.84 -27.07 30.09
N GLU A 490 -16.26 -25.98 30.61
CA GLU A 490 -14.83 -25.69 30.43
C GLU A 490 -13.96 -26.85 30.92
N LYS A 491 -14.27 -27.39 32.09
CA LYS A 491 -13.52 -28.50 32.70
C LYS A 491 -13.53 -29.74 31.82
N GLU A 492 -14.68 -30.13 31.27
CA GLU A 492 -14.76 -31.30 30.38
C GLU A 492 -14.05 -31.04 29.04
N VAL A 493 -14.17 -29.83 28.48
CA VAL A 493 -13.41 -29.44 27.28
C VAL A 493 -11.90 -29.51 27.53
N ARG A 494 -11.42 -28.98 28.66
CA ARG A 494 -10.00 -29.03 29.05
C ARG A 494 -9.46 -30.45 29.18
N LYS A 495 -10.26 -31.38 29.73
CA LYS A 495 -9.91 -32.80 29.78
C LYS A 495 -9.77 -33.37 28.37
N CYS A 496 -10.71 -33.05 27.48
CA CYS A 496 -10.70 -33.54 26.10
C CYS A 496 -9.44 -33.08 25.32
N VAL A 497 -8.99 -31.85 25.54
CA VAL A 497 -7.81 -31.29 24.85
C VAL A 497 -6.50 -31.47 25.64
N ASN A 498 -6.53 -32.19 26.77
CA ASN A 498 -5.41 -32.39 27.68
C ASN A 498 -4.69 -31.08 28.10
N LYS A 499 -5.48 -30.05 28.45
CA LYS A 499 -4.99 -28.71 28.82
C LYS A 499 -5.63 -28.21 30.13
N PRO A 500 -5.13 -28.67 31.30
CA PRO A 500 -5.77 -28.42 32.58
C PRO A 500 -5.71 -26.96 33.05
N THR A 501 -4.74 -26.17 32.58
CA THR A 501 -4.55 -24.77 32.96
C THR A 501 -4.21 -23.90 31.74
N GLY A 502 -4.18 -22.58 31.93
CA GLY A 502 -3.87 -21.61 30.89
C GLY A 502 -5.04 -21.31 29.95
N THR A 503 -4.87 -20.28 29.11
CA THR A 503 -5.88 -19.81 28.15
C THR A 503 -6.18 -20.89 27.10
N LEU A 504 -7.46 -21.14 26.81
CA LEU A 504 -7.89 -21.98 25.69
C LEU A 504 -8.03 -21.13 24.43
N TYR A 505 -7.49 -21.62 23.32
CA TYR A 505 -7.63 -21.00 22.01
C TYR A 505 -8.47 -21.88 21.07
N LYS A 506 -9.01 -21.28 20.02
CA LYS A 506 -9.80 -22.00 19.00
C LYS A 506 -9.05 -23.22 18.48
N ASN A 507 -7.76 -23.10 18.18
CA ASN A 507 -6.95 -24.22 17.69
C ASN A 507 -6.86 -25.38 18.68
N ASP A 508 -6.87 -25.11 19.99
CA ASP A 508 -6.85 -26.17 21.01
C ASP A 508 -8.10 -27.05 20.93
N VAL A 509 -9.25 -26.44 20.63
CA VAL A 509 -10.57 -27.10 20.71
C VAL A 509 -11.14 -27.52 19.35
N THR A 510 -10.57 -27.04 18.24
CA THR A 510 -11.04 -27.38 16.87
C THR A 510 -10.97 -28.87 16.54
N GLY A 511 -10.20 -29.66 17.28
CA GLY A 511 -10.05 -31.11 17.08
C GLY A 511 -11.12 -31.97 17.76
N ILE A 512 -11.98 -31.40 18.61
CA ILE A 512 -12.97 -32.16 19.37
C ILE A 512 -14.10 -32.63 18.44
N MET A 513 -14.31 -33.95 18.36
CA MET A 513 -15.38 -34.58 17.57
C MET A 513 -16.47 -35.21 18.45
N ASP A 514 -16.11 -35.61 19.66
CA ASP A 514 -16.99 -36.29 20.60
C ASP A 514 -16.89 -35.59 21.96
N LEU A 515 -18.04 -35.25 22.55
CA LEU A 515 -18.08 -34.64 23.87
C LEU A 515 -19.27 -35.18 24.67
N ASP A 516 -18.95 -35.95 25.71
CA ASP A 516 -19.92 -36.48 26.64
C ASP A 516 -20.01 -35.59 27.90
N LEU A 517 -21.15 -34.94 28.02
CA LEU A 517 -21.49 -34.00 29.07
C LEU A 517 -22.71 -34.45 29.88
N GLU A 518 -23.03 -35.75 29.85
CA GLU A 518 -24.14 -36.26 30.65
C GLU A 518 -23.93 -36.06 32.15
N ALA A 519 -24.97 -35.52 32.81
CA ALA A 519 -25.03 -35.34 34.25
C ALA A 519 -23.81 -34.57 34.81
N LYS A 520 -23.37 -33.52 34.09
CA LYS A 520 -22.23 -32.66 34.48
C LYS A 520 -22.64 -31.36 35.16
N ASN A 521 -23.93 -31.16 35.43
CA ASN A 521 -24.48 -29.92 35.99
C ASN A 521 -24.18 -28.70 35.12
N ILE A 522 -24.38 -28.83 33.80
CA ILE A 522 -24.19 -27.75 32.83
C ILE A 522 -25.46 -26.92 32.71
N THR A 523 -25.30 -25.60 32.73
CA THR A 523 -26.38 -24.63 32.56
C THR A 523 -26.20 -23.76 31.32
N TYR A 524 -24.97 -23.37 31.01
CA TYR A 524 -24.67 -22.48 29.87
C TYR A 524 -23.76 -23.16 28.85
N LEU A 525 -24.02 -22.90 27.58
CA LEU A 525 -23.28 -23.49 26.46
C LEU A 525 -22.30 -22.52 25.79
N ASP A 526 -22.21 -21.26 26.24
CA ASP A 526 -21.27 -20.28 25.68
C ASP A 526 -19.84 -20.86 25.60
N GLY A 527 -19.22 -20.73 24.44
CA GLY A 527 -17.91 -21.29 24.12
C GLY A 527 -17.99 -22.56 23.28
N ILE A 528 -19.08 -23.34 23.38
CA ILE A 528 -19.25 -24.60 22.61
C ILE A 528 -19.34 -24.36 21.10
N GLU A 529 -19.76 -23.17 20.66
CA GLU A 529 -19.84 -22.77 19.25
C GLU A 529 -18.47 -22.79 18.54
N ASN A 530 -17.37 -22.83 19.30
CA ASN A 530 -16.00 -22.96 18.78
C ASN A 530 -15.61 -24.43 18.46
N LEU A 531 -16.42 -25.42 18.87
CA LEU A 531 -16.18 -26.84 18.63
C LEU A 531 -16.70 -27.27 17.25
N ILE A 532 -16.25 -26.59 16.20
CA ILE A 532 -16.85 -26.66 14.86
C ILE A 532 -16.81 -28.05 14.19
N LYS A 533 -15.98 -28.98 14.69
CA LYS A 533 -15.88 -30.37 14.21
C LYS A 533 -16.67 -31.37 15.05
N LEU A 534 -17.43 -30.92 16.04
CA LEU A 534 -18.20 -31.78 16.93
C LEU A 534 -19.27 -32.56 16.13
N GLN A 535 -19.27 -33.88 16.29
CA GLN A 535 -20.15 -34.83 15.62
C GLN A 535 -21.12 -35.49 16.61
N ASN A 536 -20.63 -35.84 17.80
CA ASN A 536 -21.43 -36.49 18.84
C ASN A 536 -21.41 -35.66 20.12
N LEU A 537 -22.59 -35.21 20.55
CA LEU A 537 -22.76 -34.41 21.74
C LEU A 537 -23.84 -35.00 22.63
N ASN A 538 -23.45 -35.40 23.84
CA ASN A 538 -24.39 -35.84 24.88
C ASN A 538 -24.49 -34.77 25.96
N LEU A 539 -25.64 -34.11 26.06
CA LEU A 539 -25.95 -33.06 27.04
C LEU A 539 -27.07 -33.50 28.01
N SER A 540 -27.39 -34.79 28.04
CA SER A 540 -28.50 -35.33 28.80
C SER A 540 -28.35 -35.12 30.31
N ASN A 541 -29.47 -35.06 31.03
CA ASN A 541 -29.49 -34.95 32.49
C ASN A 541 -28.76 -33.70 33.03
N ASN A 542 -29.00 -32.53 32.42
CA ASN A 542 -28.43 -31.25 32.84
C ASN A 542 -29.54 -30.20 33.09
N THR A 543 -29.16 -28.92 33.23
CA THR A 543 -30.09 -27.80 33.44
C THR A 543 -30.01 -26.78 32.30
N VAL A 544 -29.71 -27.23 31.08
CA VAL A 544 -29.59 -26.37 29.89
C VAL A 544 -30.98 -25.98 29.39
N SER A 545 -31.27 -24.69 29.33
CA SER A 545 -32.52 -24.16 28.75
C SER A 545 -32.31 -23.46 27.41
N ASP A 546 -31.14 -22.82 27.23
CA ASP A 546 -30.76 -22.11 26.01
C ASP A 546 -29.72 -22.92 25.23
N ILE A 547 -30.13 -23.36 24.03
CA ILE A 547 -29.29 -24.14 23.10
C ILE A 547 -28.83 -23.33 21.89
N SER A 548 -28.96 -22.00 21.91
CA SER A 548 -28.62 -21.12 20.78
C SER A 548 -27.17 -21.25 20.31
N ALA A 549 -26.23 -21.56 21.21
CA ALA A 549 -24.82 -21.79 20.90
C ALA A 549 -24.59 -22.99 19.95
N LEU A 550 -25.55 -23.93 19.85
CA LEU A 550 -25.44 -25.10 18.97
C LEU A 550 -25.70 -24.78 17.49
N LYS A 551 -26.28 -23.62 17.18
CA LYS A 551 -26.88 -23.30 15.87
C LYS A 551 -25.97 -23.53 14.65
N ASN A 552 -24.66 -23.33 14.82
CA ASN A 552 -23.68 -23.42 13.74
C ASN A 552 -22.83 -24.71 13.77
N LEU A 553 -23.10 -25.63 14.70
CA LEU A 553 -22.39 -26.91 14.81
C LEU A 553 -22.91 -27.93 13.78
N THR A 554 -22.87 -27.54 12.51
CA THR A 554 -23.45 -28.27 11.37
C THR A 554 -22.81 -29.64 11.11
N SER A 555 -21.68 -29.94 11.74
CA SER A 555 -21.02 -31.25 11.74
C SER A 555 -21.72 -32.29 12.62
N LEU A 556 -22.66 -31.88 13.48
CA LEU A 556 -23.35 -32.77 14.41
C LEU A 556 -24.14 -33.86 13.66
N ASN A 557 -23.92 -35.10 14.10
CA ASN A 557 -24.58 -36.31 13.63
C ASN A 557 -25.46 -36.94 14.73
N THR A 558 -25.01 -36.90 15.98
CA THR A 558 -25.74 -37.39 17.15
C THR A 558 -25.85 -36.27 18.18
N LEU A 559 -27.07 -35.98 18.62
CA LEU A 559 -27.33 -34.98 19.65
C LEU A 559 -28.33 -35.52 20.68
N LYS A 560 -27.88 -35.64 21.93
CA LYS A 560 -28.73 -36.04 23.06
C LYS A 560 -28.91 -34.87 24.01
N LEU A 561 -30.16 -34.49 24.24
CA LEU A 561 -30.56 -33.34 25.03
C LEU A 561 -31.60 -33.71 26.10
N ASN A 562 -31.88 -35.01 26.30
CA ASN A 562 -32.97 -35.43 27.16
C ASN A 562 -32.83 -34.92 28.60
N SER A 563 -33.97 -34.73 29.25
CA SER A 563 -34.06 -34.31 30.65
C SER A 563 -33.37 -32.95 30.90
N ASN A 564 -33.62 -32.00 29.99
CA ASN A 564 -33.23 -30.60 30.11
C ASN A 564 -34.45 -29.67 29.97
N PRO A 565 -34.48 -28.50 30.65
CA PRO A 565 -35.61 -27.57 30.58
C PRO A 565 -35.65 -26.72 29.29
N ILE A 566 -35.50 -27.34 28.12
CA ILE A 566 -35.46 -26.68 26.80
C ILE A 566 -36.88 -26.34 26.36
N THR A 567 -37.14 -25.08 26.02
CA THR A 567 -38.44 -24.59 25.53
C THR A 567 -38.40 -24.21 24.06
N ASP A 568 -37.24 -23.79 23.54
CA ASP A 568 -37.04 -23.41 22.14
C ASP A 568 -35.98 -24.32 21.47
N VAL A 569 -36.39 -24.98 20.39
CA VAL A 569 -35.55 -25.86 19.56
C VAL A 569 -35.19 -25.25 18.20
N SER A 570 -35.39 -23.94 18.02
CA SER A 570 -35.13 -23.22 16.76
C SER A 570 -33.66 -23.28 16.33
N ALA A 571 -32.73 -23.33 17.29
CA ALA A 571 -31.29 -23.45 17.05
C ALA A 571 -30.92 -24.71 16.25
N LEU A 572 -31.73 -25.78 16.34
CA LEU A 572 -31.44 -27.06 15.68
C LEU A 572 -31.73 -27.05 14.17
N SER A 573 -32.48 -26.05 13.67
CA SER A 573 -33.03 -26.04 12.29
C SER A 573 -32.01 -26.24 11.16
N ASN A 574 -30.76 -25.81 11.35
CA ASN A 574 -29.70 -25.91 10.34
C ASN A 574 -28.80 -27.14 10.50
N LEU A 575 -29.01 -27.97 11.51
CA LEU A 575 -28.19 -29.14 11.82
C LEU A 575 -28.58 -30.35 10.94
N THR A 576 -28.61 -30.12 9.63
CA THR A 576 -29.17 -31.03 8.62
C THR A 576 -28.44 -32.37 8.48
N ASN A 577 -27.26 -32.52 9.10
CA ASN A 577 -26.50 -33.78 9.16
C ASN A 577 -26.89 -34.69 10.34
N LEU A 578 -27.79 -34.24 11.23
CA LEU A 578 -28.27 -35.04 12.35
C LEU A 578 -28.94 -36.32 11.86
N SER A 579 -28.46 -37.45 12.36
CA SER A 579 -29.04 -38.78 12.16
C SER A 579 -29.76 -39.29 13.41
N GLU A 580 -29.33 -38.85 14.59
CA GLU A 580 -29.94 -39.20 15.88
C GLU A 580 -30.17 -37.94 16.72
N LEU A 581 -31.39 -37.80 17.22
CA LEU A 581 -31.80 -36.71 18.09
C LEU A 581 -32.66 -37.22 19.24
N ASP A 582 -32.21 -36.97 20.46
CA ASP A 582 -32.97 -37.23 21.69
C ASP A 582 -33.35 -35.92 22.39
N LEU A 583 -34.66 -35.66 22.50
CA LEU A 583 -35.25 -34.52 23.20
C LEU A 583 -36.33 -34.98 24.20
N ASN A 584 -36.21 -36.19 24.75
CA ASN A 584 -37.12 -36.69 25.78
C ASN A 584 -37.16 -35.75 27.00
N ASP A 585 -38.32 -35.62 27.62
CA ASP A 585 -38.52 -34.78 28.82
C ASP A 585 -38.09 -33.32 28.63
N SER A 586 -38.10 -32.81 27.40
CA SER A 586 -37.90 -31.39 27.14
C SER A 586 -39.18 -30.61 27.51
N LYS A 587 -39.07 -29.32 27.79
CA LYS A 587 -40.22 -28.46 28.11
C LYS A 587 -40.82 -27.79 26.88
N THR A 588 -40.51 -28.30 25.69
CA THR A 588 -40.93 -27.73 24.41
C THR A 588 -42.10 -28.50 23.82
N THR A 589 -43.03 -27.76 23.21
CA THR A 589 -44.22 -28.32 22.54
C THR A 589 -44.23 -28.03 21.04
N ASN A 590 -43.31 -27.19 20.55
CA ASN A 590 -43.26 -26.76 19.15
C ASN A 590 -41.96 -27.23 18.50
N PHE A 591 -42.08 -28.25 17.66
CA PHE A 591 -40.96 -28.90 16.96
C PHE A 591 -40.90 -28.57 15.48
N ASN A 592 -41.61 -27.54 15.01
CA ASN A 592 -41.65 -27.16 13.59
C ASN A 592 -40.27 -26.81 13.01
N SER A 593 -39.33 -26.35 13.84
CA SER A 593 -37.94 -26.10 13.41
C SER A 593 -37.22 -27.38 12.96
N LEU A 594 -37.68 -28.57 13.36
CA LEU A 594 -37.05 -29.85 13.01
C LEU A 594 -37.42 -30.34 11.60
N LYS A 595 -38.39 -29.71 10.92
CA LYS A 595 -38.88 -30.13 9.59
C LYS A 595 -37.76 -30.28 8.53
N GLY A 596 -36.70 -29.49 8.66
CA GLY A 596 -35.54 -29.50 7.74
C GLY A 596 -34.52 -30.63 7.99
N LEU A 597 -34.64 -31.38 9.10
CA LEU A 597 -33.67 -32.39 9.53
C LEU A 597 -33.86 -33.74 8.81
N THR A 598 -33.92 -33.70 7.48
CA THR A 598 -34.30 -34.82 6.62
C THR A 598 -33.31 -36.00 6.62
N ALA A 599 -32.15 -35.86 7.27
CA ALA A 599 -31.19 -36.94 7.49
C ALA A 599 -31.50 -37.81 8.72
N LEU A 600 -32.45 -37.41 9.58
CA LEU A 600 -32.79 -38.13 10.81
C LEU A 600 -33.26 -39.55 10.52
N GLN A 601 -32.69 -40.48 11.30
CA GLN A 601 -33.02 -41.91 11.31
C GLN A 601 -33.60 -42.31 12.68
N ASN A 602 -33.12 -41.70 13.77
CA ASN A 602 -33.55 -41.97 15.13
C ASN A 602 -34.06 -40.69 15.78
N LEU A 603 -35.33 -40.69 16.22
CA LEU A 603 -35.93 -39.54 16.89
C LEU A 603 -36.74 -39.97 18.12
N THR A 604 -36.39 -39.42 19.28
CA THR A 604 -37.09 -39.66 20.55
C THR A 604 -37.58 -38.33 21.14
N LEU A 605 -38.89 -38.20 21.32
CA LEU A 605 -39.56 -37.02 21.86
C LEU A 605 -40.57 -37.39 22.97
N LEU A 606 -40.22 -38.35 23.83
CA LEU A 606 -41.07 -38.81 24.92
C LEU A 606 -41.36 -37.68 25.91
N ASN A 607 -42.56 -37.66 26.50
CA ASN A 607 -42.94 -36.77 27.60
C ASN A 607 -42.74 -35.26 27.32
N ASN A 608 -43.22 -34.78 26.17
CA ASN A 608 -43.08 -33.37 25.74
C ASN A 608 -44.41 -32.62 25.61
N ASN A 609 -45.56 -33.23 25.96
CA ASN A 609 -46.89 -32.66 25.74
C ASN A 609 -47.22 -32.32 24.26
N ILE A 610 -46.64 -33.04 23.30
CA ILE A 610 -46.82 -32.80 21.87
C ILE A 610 -48.25 -33.15 21.43
N SER A 611 -48.89 -32.27 20.66
CA SER A 611 -50.16 -32.57 19.97
C SER A 611 -50.04 -32.50 18.45
N ASP A 612 -49.26 -31.55 17.93
CA ASP A 612 -49.00 -31.37 16.49
C ASP A 612 -47.67 -32.03 16.10
N ILE A 613 -47.76 -33.04 15.24
CA ILE A 613 -46.60 -33.76 14.68
C ILE A 613 -46.41 -33.54 13.18
N SER A 614 -47.04 -32.52 12.60
CA SER A 614 -47.00 -32.23 11.15
C SER A 614 -45.58 -32.05 10.60
N PHE A 615 -44.64 -31.58 11.42
CA PHE A 615 -43.22 -31.45 11.09
C PHE A 615 -42.55 -32.78 10.69
N LEU A 616 -43.08 -33.93 11.13
CA LEU A 616 -42.53 -35.25 10.82
C LEU A 616 -42.71 -35.63 9.35
N SER A 617 -43.67 -35.05 8.64
CA SER A 617 -44.03 -35.44 7.27
C SER A 617 -42.89 -35.40 6.25
N SER A 618 -41.83 -34.60 6.51
CA SER A 618 -40.63 -34.52 5.68
C SER A 618 -39.49 -35.46 6.10
N LEU A 619 -39.56 -36.07 7.29
CA LEU A 619 -38.49 -36.87 7.89
C LEU A 619 -38.52 -38.33 7.42
N THR A 620 -38.59 -38.52 6.11
CA THR A 620 -38.84 -39.82 5.46
C THR A 620 -37.75 -40.88 5.66
N LYS A 621 -36.59 -40.51 6.20
CA LYS A 621 -35.49 -41.43 6.54
C LYS A 621 -35.59 -42.05 7.94
N LEU A 622 -36.59 -41.66 8.74
CA LEU A 622 -36.79 -42.22 10.07
C LEU A 622 -36.95 -43.73 10.03
N ASN A 623 -36.19 -44.41 10.87
CA ASN A 623 -36.23 -45.85 11.13
C ASN A 623 -36.82 -46.12 12.52
N TYR A 624 -36.44 -45.29 13.51
CA TYR A 624 -36.91 -45.34 14.89
C TYR A 624 -37.59 -44.03 15.27
N LEU A 625 -38.83 -44.13 15.74
CA LEU A 625 -39.60 -42.98 16.22
C LEU A 625 -40.33 -43.31 17.52
N TYR A 626 -40.01 -42.55 18.58
CA TYR A 626 -40.63 -42.71 19.88
C TYR A 626 -41.28 -41.40 20.34
N LEU A 627 -42.59 -41.45 20.54
CA LEU A 627 -43.48 -40.31 20.85
C LEU A 627 -44.37 -40.60 22.06
N ASN A 628 -43.93 -41.49 22.96
CA ASN A 628 -44.71 -41.89 24.12
C ASN A 628 -44.99 -40.70 25.06
N ASP A 629 -46.08 -40.79 25.83
CA ASP A 629 -46.40 -39.83 26.89
C ASP A 629 -46.60 -38.40 26.36
N ASN A 630 -47.41 -38.28 25.30
CA ASN A 630 -47.72 -37.00 24.67
C ASN A 630 -49.26 -36.80 24.60
N LYS A 631 -49.70 -35.84 23.80
CA LYS A 631 -51.11 -35.46 23.62
C LYS A 631 -51.55 -35.61 22.16
N ILE A 632 -50.95 -36.57 21.45
CA ILE A 632 -51.17 -36.79 20.01
C ILE A 632 -52.55 -37.41 19.81
N THR A 633 -53.30 -36.87 18.85
CA THR A 633 -54.60 -37.39 18.41
C THR A 633 -54.60 -37.70 16.92
N ASP A 634 -53.99 -36.84 16.11
CA ASP A 634 -53.83 -37.00 14.67
C ASP A 634 -52.42 -37.50 14.32
N ILE A 635 -52.36 -38.60 13.58
CA ILE A 635 -51.13 -39.23 13.09
C ILE A 635 -50.96 -39.15 11.57
N SER A 636 -51.72 -38.28 10.90
CA SER A 636 -51.67 -38.06 9.44
C SER A 636 -50.27 -37.78 8.89
N ALA A 637 -49.41 -37.12 9.68
CA ALA A 637 -48.03 -36.82 9.32
C ALA A 637 -47.16 -38.07 9.09
N LEU A 638 -47.56 -39.24 9.61
CA LEU A 638 -46.77 -40.47 9.52
C LEU A 638 -46.91 -41.20 8.18
N ASN A 639 -47.92 -40.88 7.36
CA ASN A 639 -48.33 -41.67 6.18
C ASN A 639 -47.20 -41.97 5.17
N ASN A 640 -46.19 -41.10 5.09
CA ASN A 640 -45.08 -41.24 4.15
C ASN A 640 -43.77 -41.74 4.78
N LEU A 641 -43.75 -42.06 6.08
CA LEU A 641 -42.56 -42.50 6.81
C LEU A 641 -42.29 -44.01 6.63
N THR A 642 -42.31 -44.46 5.38
CA THR A 642 -42.31 -45.88 4.97
C THR A 642 -41.03 -46.66 5.36
N ASN A 643 -39.98 -45.96 5.79
CA ASN A 643 -38.75 -46.57 6.32
C ASN A 643 -38.81 -46.92 7.81
N LEU A 644 -39.88 -46.54 8.52
CA LEU A 644 -40.04 -46.85 9.94
C LEU A 644 -40.06 -48.36 10.15
N THR A 645 -39.19 -48.84 11.03
CA THR A 645 -39.17 -50.23 11.50
C THR A 645 -39.64 -50.34 12.95
N ASN A 646 -39.47 -49.27 13.73
CA ASN A 646 -39.87 -49.18 15.14
C ASN A 646 -40.64 -47.89 15.40
N LEU A 647 -41.89 -48.05 15.86
CA LEU A 647 -42.77 -46.93 16.21
C LEU A 647 -43.41 -47.13 17.58
N SER A 648 -43.29 -46.12 18.44
CA SER A 648 -43.91 -46.11 19.76
C SER A 648 -44.71 -44.84 19.99
N LEU A 649 -46.01 -44.99 20.21
CA LEU A 649 -47.01 -43.94 20.36
C LEU A 649 -47.86 -44.17 21.63
N SER A 650 -47.28 -44.84 22.63
CA SER A 650 -47.98 -45.19 23.87
C SER A 650 -48.39 -43.95 24.67
N ASN A 651 -49.43 -44.07 25.49
CA ASN A 651 -49.89 -42.98 26.38
C ASN A 651 -50.16 -41.68 25.60
N ASN A 652 -51.02 -41.78 24.59
CA ASN A 652 -51.51 -40.65 23.78
C ASN A 652 -53.05 -40.68 23.74
N ALA A 653 -53.67 -39.96 22.81
CA ALA A 653 -55.12 -39.91 22.63
C ALA A 653 -55.55 -40.29 21.20
N ILE A 654 -54.81 -41.22 20.58
CA ILE A 654 -55.01 -41.66 19.19
C ILE A 654 -56.24 -42.56 19.10
N SER A 655 -57.06 -42.37 18.08
CA SER A 655 -58.23 -43.23 17.80
C SER A 655 -58.27 -43.75 16.36
N ASN A 656 -57.69 -43.01 15.40
CA ASN A 656 -57.66 -43.37 13.99
C ASN A 656 -56.25 -43.83 13.57
N LEU A 657 -56.17 -45.04 13.01
CA LEU A 657 -54.91 -45.67 12.59
C LEU A 657 -54.68 -45.68 11.07
N GLU A 658 -55.56 -45.09 10.26
CA GLU A 658 -55.50 -45.13 8.78
C GLU A 658 -54.13 -44.72 8.21
N SER A 659 -53.45 -43.78 8.87
CA SER A 659 -52.15 -43.28 8.42
C SER A 659 -51.01 -44.29 8.57
N LEU A 660 -51.23 -45.42 9.26
CA LEU A 660 -50.24 -46.47 9.43
C LEU A 660 -50.24 -47.48 8.28
N ASN A 661 -51.30 -47.54 7.45
CA ASN A 661 -51.49 -48.62 6.47
C ASN A 661 -50.41 -48.72 5.38
N LYS A 662 -49.57 -47.69 5.18
CA LYS A 662 -48.42 -47.72 4.26
C LYS A 662 -47.09 -48.03 4.91
N LEU A 663 -47.04 -48.15 6.24
CA LEU A 663 -45.80 -48.34 7.00
C LEU A 663 -45.38 -49.83 7.03
N THR A 664 -45.36 -50.47 5.86
CA THR A 664 -45.20 -51.92 5.72
C THR A 664 -43.83 -52.44 6.18
N SER A 665 -42.86 -51.55 6.41
CA SER A 665 -41.54 -51.89 6.97
C SER A 665 -41.56 -52.05 8.51
N LEU A 666 -42.66 -51.71 9.17
CA LEU A 666 -42.78 -51.81 10.63
C LEU A 666 -42.59 -53.25 11.10
N SER A 667 -41.66 -53.42 12.04
CA SER A 667 -41.38 -54.66 12.75
C SER A 667 -41.86 -54.60 14.20
N SER A 668 -41.92 -53.40 14.79
CA SER A 668 -42.36 -53.16 16.16
C SER A 668 -43.27 -51.94 16.23
N LEU A 669 -44.48 -52.15 16.76
CA LEU A 669 -45.49 -51.12 16.95
C LEU A 669 -46.04 -51.16 18.39
N ASN A 670 -45.92 -50.05 19.09
CA ASN A 670 -46.43 -49.88 20.44
C ASN A 670 -47.46 -48.74 20.51
N LEU A 671 -48.70 -49.09 20.85
CA LEU A 671 -49.88 -48.22 20.89
C LEU A 671 -50.63 -48.33 22.24
N VAL A 672 -49.92 -48.73 23.30
CA VAL A 672 -50.47 -48.90 24.65
C VAL A 672 -51.18 -47.62 25.11
N ASN A 673 -52.32 -47.77 25.81
CA ASN A 673 -53.04 -46.69 26.47
C ASN A 673 -53.36 -45.51 25.51
N ASN A 674 -54.24 -45.79 24.56
CA ASN A 674 -54.79 -44.83 23.60
C ASN A 674 -56.32 -44.92 23.59
N LYS A 675 -56.98 -44.41 22.55
CA LYS A 675 -58.45 -44.44 22.37
C LYS A 675 -58.84 -45.23 21.12
N ILE A 676 -58.10 -46.29 20.82
CA ILE A 676 -58.26 -47.07 19.60
C ILE A 676 -59.47 -48.02 19.75
N THR A 677 -60.32 -48.06 18.73
CA THR A 677 -61.45 -49.00 18.60
C THR A 677 -61.35 -49.85 17.34
N ASP A 678 -60.85 -49.26 16.25
CA ASP A 678 -60.69 -49.90 14.95
C ASP A 678 -59.20 -50.05 14.60
N ILE A 679 -58.80 -51.28 14.29
CA ILE A 679 -57.44 -51.64 13.88
C ILE A 679 -57.36 -52.16 12.45
N SER A 680 -58.41 -51.98 11.64
CA SER A 680 -58.47 -52.43 10.23
C SER A 680 -57.27 -51.97 9.40
N ALA A 681 -56.78 -50.76 9.63
CA ALA A 681 -55.60 -50.18 8.99
C ALA A 681 -54.29 -50.96 9.22
N LEU A 682 -54.22 -51.84 10.22
CA LEU A 682 -53.03 -52.65 10.50
C LEU A 682 -52.89 -53.87 9.57
N ASN A 683 -53.94 -54.23 8.81
CA ASN A 683 -53.99 -55.46 8.00
C ASN A 683 -52.93 -55.54 6.87
N THR A 684 -52.23 -54.45 6.58
CA THR A 684 -51.15 -54.37 5.58
C THR A 684 -49.75 -54.56 6.18
N LEU A 685 -49.62 -54.55 7.52
CA LEU A 685 -48.34 -54.50 8.22
C LEU A 685 -47.72 -55.89 8.41
N ASN A 686 -47.59 -56.64 7.32
CA ASN A 686 -47.22 -58.05 7.35
C ASN A 686 -45.83 -58.35 7.95
N ASN A 687 -44.94 -57.35 8.04
CA ASN A 687 -43.60 -57.51 8.65
C ASN A 687 -43.60 -57.36 10.18
N LEU A 688 -44.74 -57.05 10.78
CA LEU A 688 -44.84 -56.77 12.20
C LEU A 688 -44.55 -58.03 13.02
N GLN A 689 -43.62 -57.91 13.97
CA GLN A 689 -43.21 -58.97 14.89
C GLN A 689 -43.63 -58.67 16.32
N PHE A 690 -43.67 -57.40 16.70
CA PHE A 690 -44.13 -56.94 18.01
C PHE A 690 -45.30 -55.96 17.84
N LEU A 691 -46.44 -56.29 18.45
CA LEU A 691 -47.61 -55.42 18.50
C LEU A 691 -48.12 -55.33 19.95
N SER A 692 -48.17 -54.10 20.46
CA SER A 692 -48.81 -53.82 21.76
C SER A 692 -49.95 -52.82 21.58
N LEU A 693 -51.16 -53.26 21.95
CA LEU A 693 -52.43 -52.52 21.89
C LEU A 693 -53.11 -52.49 23.27
N ASP A 694 -52.34 -52.72 24.35
CA ASP A 694 -52.83 -52.74 25.74
C ASP A 694 -53.61 -51.46 26.09
N LYS A 695 -54.62 -51.55 26.96
CA LYS A 695 -55.44 -50.45 27.48
C LYS A 695 -56.03 -49.56 26.37
N ASN A 696 -56.68 -50.19 25.41
CA ASN A 696 -57.53 -49.53 24.43
C ASN A 696 -58.99 -50.02 24.61
N THR A 697 -59.85 -49.78 23.62
CA THR A 697 -61.25 -50.20 23.61
C THR A 697 -61.57 -51.01 22.35
N ILE A 698 -60.67 -51.91 21.96
CA ILE A 698 -60.77 -52.73 20.75
C ILE A 698 -61.69 -53.92 21.03
N SER A 699 -62.59 -54.21 20.10
CA SER A 699 -63.50 -55.37 20.17
C SER A 699 -63.39 -56.29 18.95
N ASP A 700 -63.08 -55.73 17.78
CA ASP A 700 -62.82 -56.49 16.54
C ASP A 700 -61.31 -56.50 16.26
N ILE A 701 -60.74 -57.71 16.23
CA ILE A 701 -59.32 -57.94 15.93
C ILE A 701 -59.09 -58.63 14.59
N THR A 702 -60.06 -58.62 13.68
CA THR A 702 -59.99 -59.29 12.37
C THR A 702 -58.72 -58.95 11.60
N ALA A 703 -58.23 -57.71 11.69
CA ALA A 703 -57.00 -57.26 11.03
C ALA A 703 -55.75 -58.07 11.41
N ILE A 704 -55.72 -58.65 12.62
CA ILE A 704 -54.57 -59.41 13.13
C ILE A 704 -54.33 -60.68 12.30
N ASN A 705 -55.35 -61.26 11.66
CA ASN A 705 -55.22 -62.48 10.87
C ASN A 705 -54.33 -62.33 9.62
N LYS A 706 -53.90 -61.11 9.27
CA LYS A 706 -52.94 -60.82 8.19
C LYS A 706 -51.50 -60.70 8.67
N LEU A 707 -51.27 -60.65 9.98
CA LEU A 707 -49.97 -60.40 10.58
C LEU A 707 -49.17 -61.70 10.78
N ASP A 708 -48.87 -62.40 9.69
CA ASP A 708 -48.25 -63.75 9.70
C ASP A 708 -46.85 -63.80 10.35
N ASN A 709 -46.18 -62.66 10.50
CA ASN A 709 -44.86 -62.55 11.14
C ASN A 709 -44.91 -62.21 12.62
N LEU A 710 -46.10 -62.07 13.20
CA LEU A 710 -46.28 -61.62 14.58
C LEU A 710 -45.73 -62.66 15.56
N ARG A 711 -44.89 -62.20 16.49
CA ARG A 711 -44.24 -63.01 17.53
C ARG A 711 -44.72 -62.64 18.93
N PHE A 712 -44.98 -61.37 19.15
CA PHE A 712 -45.46 -60.84 20.42
C PHE A 712 -46.71 -60.00 20.18
N LEU A 713 -47.80 -60.37 20.87
CA LEU A 713 -49.05 -59.66 20.84
C LEU A 713 -49.52 -59.35 22.25
N ASN A 714 -49.73 -58.07 22.54
CA ASN A 714 -50.37 -57.64 23.77
C ASN A 714 -51.69 -56.92 23.48
N LEU A 715 -52.79 -57.51 23.94
CA LEU A 715 -54.16 -56.99 23.82
C LEU A 715 -54.77 -56.72 25.20
N SER A 716 -53.96 -56.69 26.26
CA SER A 716 -54.49 -56.56 27.62
C SER A 716 -55.33 -55.30 27.82
N GLY A 717 -56.25 -55.32 28.78
CA GLY A 717 -57.09 -54.16 29.11
C GLY A 717 -58.11 -53.75 28.04
N ASN A 718 -58.19 -54.45 26.89
CA ASN A 718 -59.28 -54.28 25.92
C ASN A 718 -60.52 -55.04 26.42
N THR A 719 -61.18 -54.47 27.43
CA THR A 719 -62.27 -55.12 28.18
C THR A 719 -63.48 -55.54 27.34
N THR A 720 -63.66 -54.96 26.14
CA THR A 720 -64.74 -55.31 25.21
C THR A 720 -64.39 -56.43 24.22
N LEU A 721 -63.12 -56.87 24.17
CA LEU A 721 -62.68 -57.96 23.31
C LEU A 721 -63.15 -59.30 23.86
N SER A 722 -63.93 -60.04 23.07
CA SER A 722 -64.44 -61.37 23.44
C SER A 722 -64.14 -62.45 22.40
N ASP A 723 -64.11 -62.10 21.11
CA ASP A 723 -63.77 -63.01 20.02
C ASP A 723 -62.28 -62.93 19.67
N ILE A 724 -61.57 -64.04 19.89
CA ILE A 724 -60.16 -64.21 19.50
C ILE A 724 -59.97 -65.17 18.32
N SER A 725 -61.05 -65.51 17.59
CA SER A 725 -60.98 -66.33 16.38
C SER A 725 -59.98 -65.82 15.33
N PRO A 726 -59.72 -64.50 15.17
CA PRO A 726 -58.70 -64.02 14.23
C PRO A 726 -57.26 -64.38 14.59
N LEU A 727 -56.99 -64.84 15.82
CA LEU A 727 -55.65 -65.32 16.22
C LEU A 727 -55.34 -66.71 15.66
N LYS A 728 -56.35 -67.44 15.18
CA LYS A 728 -56.19 -68.76 14.61
C LYS A 728 -55.25 -68.69 13.39
N GLY A 729 -54.21 -69.54 13.40
CA GLY A 729 -53.29 -69.67 12.26
C GLY A 729 -52.08 -68.73 12.28
N LEU A 730 -51.89 -67.91 13.34
CA LEU A 730 -50.68 -67.13 13.54
C LEU A 730 -49.48 -68.02 13.91
N ALA A 731 -48.95 -68.77 12.94
CA ALA A 731 -48.00 -69.85 13.15
C ALA A 731 -46.62 -69.45 13.72
N LYS A 732 -46.34 -68.15 13.89
CA LYS A 732 -45.08 -67.62 14.45
C LYS A 732 -45.25 -66.94 15.81
N ILE A 733 -46.47 -66.91 16.35
CA ILE A 733 -46.75 -66.23 17.62
C ILE A 733 -46.10 -67.00 18.77
N MET A 734 -45.32 -66.29 19.59
CA MET A 734 -44.58 -66.85 20.71
C MET A 734 -45.18 -66.41 22.04
N SER A 735 -45.70 -65.18 22.11
CA SER A 735 -46.26 -64.63 23.33
C SER A 735 -47.55 -63.87 23.06
N VAL A 736 -48.57 -64.18 23.86
CA VAL A 736 -49.88 -63.53 23.80
C VAL A 736 -50.30 -63.10 25.21
N ASN A 737 -50.57 -61.81 25.37
CA ASN A 737 -51.16 -61.27 26.60
C ASN A 737 -52.60 -60.82 26.32
N LEU A 738 -53.56 -61.44 27.01
CA LEU A 738 -55.00 -61.20 26.94
C LEU A 738 -55.57 -60.80 28.32
N ASP A 739 -54.72 -60.32 29.23
CA ASP A 739 -55.14 -59.92 30.57
C ASP A 739 -56.26 -58.88 30.51
N SER A 740 -57.25 -58.97 31.41
CA SER A 740 -58.33 -57.99 31.52
C SER A 740 -59.12 -57.79 30.20
N THR A 741 -59.35 -58.88 29.48
CA THR A 741 -60.23 -58.93 28.29
C THR A 741 -61.54 -59.67 28.61
N GLY A 742 -62.54 -59.54 27.74
CA GLY A 742 -63.84 -60.20 27.87
C GLY A 742 -63.92 -61.61 27.28
N ILE A 743 -62.77 -62.26 27.03
CA ILE A 743 -62.73 -63.58 26.36
C ILE A 743 -63.26 -64.70 27.26
N THR A 744 -63.87 -65.70 26.63
CA THR A 744 -64.40 -66.90 27.29
C THR A 744 -63.97 -68.20 26.62
N ASP A 745 -63.55 -68.14 25.34
CA ASP A 745 -63.16 -69.29 24.52
C ASP A 745 -61.70 -69.21 24.07
N LEU A 746 -60.91 -70.21 24.45
CA LEU A 746 -59.49 -70.35 24.09
C LEU A 746 -59.25 -71.28 22.89
N THR A 747 -60.30 -71.86 22.30
CA THR A 747 -60.21 -72.75 21.13
C THR A 747 -59.37 -72.18 19.99
N PRO A 748 -59.40 -70.88 19.67
CA PRO A 748 -58.55 -70.30 18.63
C PRO A 748 -57.04 -70.45 18.87
N LEU A 749 -56.59 -70.66 20.11
CA LEU A 749 -55.18 -70.79 20.47
C LEU A 749 -54.64 -72.23 20.36
N LYS A 750 -55.51 -73.25 20.28
CA LYS A 750 -55.15 -74.66 20.48
C LYS A 750 -54.05 -75.21 19.56
N ASP A 751 -53.94 -74.68 18.35
CA ASP A 751 -53.02 -75.16 17.31
C ASP A 751 -51.76 -74.26 17.16
N LEU A 752 -51.61 -73.25 18.02
CA LEU A 752 -50.52 -72.27 17.98
C LEU A 752 -49.27 -72.79 18.71
N ASN A 753 -48.72 -73.89 18.19
CA ASN A 753 -47.64 -74.66 18.83
C ASN A 753 -46.33 -73.88 19.06
N THR A 754 -46.17 -72.66 18.54
CA THR A 754 -45.01 -71.79 18.80
C THR A 754 -45.14 -70.97 20.07
N LEU A 755 -46.31 -70.95 20.72
CA LEU A 755 -46.54 -70.22 21.97
C LEU A 755 -45.65 -70.76 23.09
N THR A 756 -44.92 -69.84 23.72
CA THR A 756 -44.08 -70.08 24.90
C THR A 756 -44.64 -69.38 26.14
N ASN A 757 -45.40 -68.29 25.96
CA ASN A 757 -45.93 -67.48 27.06
C ASN A 757 -47.39 -67.07 26.76
N ILE A 758 -48.30 -67.33 27.70
CA ILE A 758 -49.69 -66.87 27.64
C ILE A 758 -50.08 -66.22 28.97
N SER A 759 -50.66 -65.04 28.91
CA SER A 759 -51.23 -64.35 30.08
C SER A 759 -52.73 -64.12 29.90
N LEU A 760 -53.51 -64.59 30.88
CA LEU A 760 -54.99 -64.62 30.91
C LEU A 760 -55.52 -64.09 32.26
N ASN A 761 -54.81 -63.15 32.88
CA ASN A 761 -55.21 -62.62 34.18
C ASN A 761 -56.52 -61.82 34.04
N SER A 762 -57.45 -61.99 34.98
CA SER A 762 -58.73 -61.27 35.00
C SER A 762 -59.53 -61.40 33.69
N THR A 763 -59.61 -62.63 33.16
CA THR A 763 -60.50 -62.99 32.04
C THR A 763 -61.82 -63.58 32.54
N ASN A 764 -62.63 -64.15 31.63
CA ASN A 764 -63.86 -64.86 31.97
C ASN A 764 -63.85 -66.30 31.42
N ILE A 765 -62.68 -66.94 31.38
CA ILE A 765 -62.53 -68.29 30.82
C ILE A 765 -62.99 -69.34 31.82
N LEU A 766 -63.76 -70.33 31.35
CA LEU A 766 -64.21 -71.42 32.21
C LEU A 766 -63.20 -72.57 32.29
N THR A 767 -62.38 -72.72 31.26
CA THR A 767 -61.46 -73.86 31.09
C THR A 767 -60.23 -73.47 30.28
N VAL A 768 -59.10 -74.11 30.58
CA VAL A 768 -57.85 -74.03 29.83
C VAL A 768 -57.59 -75.25 28.94
N ALA A 769 -58.52 -76.20 28.87
CA ALA A 769 -58.36 -77.45 28.11
C ALA A 769 -57.94 -77.23 26.63
N PRO A 770 -58.37 -76.17 25.91
CA PRO A 770 -57.84 -75.90 24.57
C PRO A 770 -56.32 -75.74 24.48
N LEU A 771 -55.64 -75.45 25.59
CA LEU A 771 -54.20 -75.25 25.65
C LEU A 771 -53.40 -76.55 25.88
N ASP A 772 -54.06 -77.67 26.22
CA ASP A 772 -53.41 -78.94 26.61
C ASP A 772 -52.44 -79.49 25.54
N GLY A 773 -52.65 -79.15 24.27
CA GLY A 773 -51.82 -79.56 23.14
C GLY A 773 -50.56 -78.71 22.92
N LEU A 774 -50.40 -77.59 23.61
CA LEU A 774 -49.32 -76.62 23.38
C LEU A 774 -48.02 -77.05 24.08
N SER A 775 -47.31 -78.01 23.48
CA SER A 775 -46.12 -78.64 24.07
C SER A 775 -44.89 -77.75 24.23
N ASN A 776 -44.90 -76.52 23.69
CA ASN A 776 -43.80 -75.55 23.84
C ASN A 776 -44.14 -74.45 24.87
N LEU A 777 -45.32 -74.49 25.48
CA LEU A 777 -45.77 -73.48 26.43
C LEU A 777 -44.98 -73.59 27.74
N THR A 778 -44.20 -72.55 28.04
CA THR A 778 -43.32 -72.51 29.22
C THR A 778 -43.89 -71.69 30.38
N GLU A 779 -44.76 -70.72 30.10
CA GLU A 779 -45.36 -69.85 31.09
C GLU A 779 -46.84 -69.61 30.79
N LEU A 780 -47.68 -69.86 31.80
CA LEU A 780 -49.12 -69.59 31.78
C LEU A 780 -49.50 -68.85 33.06
N SER A 781 -49.97 -67.60 32.93
CA SER A 781 -50.47 -66.79 34.04
C SER A 781 -51.99 -66.67 33.98
N ILE A 782 -52.67 -67.02 35.07
CA ILE A 782 -54.12 -66.88 35.22
C ILE A 782 -54.47 -66.46 36.65
N ILE A 783 -54.45 -65.16 36.88
CA ILE A 783 -54.64 -64.54 38.20
C ILE A 783 -55.98 -63.80 38.21
N ASN A 784 -56.72 -63.91 39.31
CA ASN A 784 -58.01 -63.23 39.53
C ASN A 784 -59.08 -63.60 38.50
N ASP A 785 -59.15 -64.88 38.11
CA ASP A 785 -60.24 -65.40 37.28
C ASP A 785 -61.23 -66.19 38.15
N THR A 786 -62.38 -65.57 38.42
CA THR A 786 -63.34 -66.06 39.42
C THR A 786 -64.24 -67.20 38.91
N VAL A 787 -64.20 -67.51 37.61
CA VAL A 787 -65.09 -68.50 36.98
C VAL A 787 -64.33 -69.72 36.42
N LEU A 788 -63.01 -69.72 36.50
CA LEU A 788 -62.15 -70.80 36.02
C LEU A 788 -62.31 -72.10 36.83
N ASP A 789 -62.57 -73.21 36.14
CA ASP A 789 -62.55 -74.54 36.77
C ASP A 789 -61.14 -74.95 37.18
N SER A 790 -60.92 -75.07 38.49
CA SER A 790 -59.66 -75.56 39.06
C SER A 790 -59.28 -76.98 38.59
N GLY A 791 -60.27 -77.82 38.23
CA GLY A 791 -60.06 -79.14 37.65
C GLY A 791 -59.36 -79.05 36.29
N SER A 792 -59.83 -78.15 35.43
CA SER A 792 -59.21 -77.88 34.13
C SER A 792 -57.73 -77.47 34.24
N VAL A 793 -57.37 -76.64 35.23
CA VAL A 793 -55.96 -76.25 35.46
C VAL A 793 -55.11 -77.45 35.91
N ALA A 794 -55.67 -78.31 36.76
CA ALA A 794 -54.98 -79.51 37.22
C ALA A 794 -54.75 -80.52 36.08
N GLU A 795 -55.69 -80.63 35.13
CA GLU A 795 -55.54 -81.43 33.91
C GLU A 795 -54.49 -80.85 32.97
N PHE A 796 -54.52 -79.53 32.72
CA PHE A 796 -53.49 -78.85 31.92
C PHE A 796 -52.08 -79.07 32.49
N LYS A 797 -51.90 -78.96 33.81
CA LYS A 797 -50.61 -79.23 34.47
C LYS A 797 -50.10 -80.67 34.25
N LYS A 798 -50.99 -81.63 34.02
CA LYS A 798 -50.61 -83.00 33.66
C LYS A 798 -50.27 -83.12 32.17
N ALA A 799 -51.00 -82.42 31.31
CA ALA A 799 -50.79 -82.42 29.86
C ALA A 799 -49.47 -81.71 29.47
N VAL A 800 -49.14 -80.60 30.13
CA VAL A 800 -47.96 -79.76 29.87
C VAL A 800 -47.12 -79.57 31.14
N PRO A 801 -46.44 -80.63 31.65
CA PRO A 801 -45.85 -80.63 33.00
C PRO A 801 -44.62 -79.72 33.18
N HIS A 802 -44.03 -79.22 32.08
CA HIS A 802 -42.89 -78.30 32.10
C HIS A 802 -43.33 -76.83 32.13
N CYS A 803 -44.61 -76.53 31.87
CA CYS A 803 -45.13 -75.18 31.90
C CYS A 803 -45.19 -74.68 33.36
N SER A 804 -44.60 -73.52 33.63
CA SER A 804 -44.81 -72.80 34.88
C SER A 804 -46.20 -72.16 34.86
N VAL A 805 -47.08 -72.63 35.74
CA VAL A 805 -48.48 -72.18 35.82
C VAL A 805 -48.69 -71.38 37.11
N THR A 806 -48.86 -70.07 36.97
CA THR A 806 -49.18 -69.16 38.07
C THR A 806 -50.68 -68.92 38.10
N THR A 807 -51.36 -69.38 39.15
CA THR A 807 -52.82 -69.30 39.24
C THR A 807 -53.30 -68.80 40.61
N SER A 808 -54.23 -67.85 40.62
CA SER A 808 -55.03 -67.47 41.79
C SER A 808 -56.48 -67.23 41.41
N TYR A 809 -57.40 -67.76 42.20
CA TYR A 809 -58.86 -67.68 41.98
C TYR A 809 -59.47 -66.43 42.62
#